data_AF-A0A6P8HUT7-F1
#
_entry.id   AF-A0A6P8HUT7-F1
#
_cell.length_a   1.000
_cell.length_b   1.000
_cell.length_c   1.000
_cell.angle_alpha   90.00
_cell.angle_beta   90.00
_cell.angle_gamma   90.00
#
_symmetry.space_group_name_H-M   'P 1'
#
loop_
_entity.id
_entity.type
_entity.pdbx_description
1 polymer ?
#
loop_
_entity_poly.entity_id
_entity_poly.type
_entity_poly.pdbx_seq_one_letter_code
_entity_poly.pdbx_strand_id
1 'polypeptide(L)'
;MKFICTILVFLGLASMGHSMLYGRGVFLVSSPTDFLCKAFSFDQAFTSGPVQVQLALHMNEPNAFTYEAAVSWVEEVTFSGFTACVAASGPISGDRTVSLQWMAYSSAPGGGFGQQTIQTWVAGTKCVTVDFAAAGVTFAKAPFIYVTSVHSITRNKHDAASIWAEDVTIYDFMICLRELKNFDGEHKQFTVNWLAQETPPTGWTVGIENAVKLPNTSPLTSNTHYSFCQTYSQDFYSEPVMITTAKHFSDTNNPNTIYPKNNAITEWVEEVTTTQFTVCMKDIQSIASHHDPVTISYLAIGYLDPCIPVECTHYSFCKAFGPKDARCICKDKCPTFENLQCGSDGNTYTNMCYYEKYICNTRKNVTIVHPGACYAFILHHGRVTLDLSTTDVQCKLVAYKTQNFKVDRTVHVQVSVNYHNGPTNFVHDAAVVWAEKINAYNFTLCALKAGRNDRATPDNGITFVDYMAYQGAPNGAVAGELVLTNWWEGTTCQTVVLPSGKFTGVPNALVSSEHMVVGQKHDAATIWLEDTKTDQLKVCLRELQDFDGLHKDIHVNWIAYENLPAEMNTEKLVIDFPNINLPNTADNFAYCQTVAFNGNYTTTPTVIITALHRSSALAHLIPEYNSISAWAEFITITQFRVCLKELHAPNGYDPVVVTALAIGEFVESRVACVTCHVIA
;
A
#
# COMPACT_ATOMS: atom_id res chain seq x y z
N MET A 1 59.30 9.37 37.83
CA MET A 1 58.06 8.83 38.43
C MET A 1 57.76 7.52 37.71
N LYS A 2 57.90 6.39 38.41
CA LYS A 2 57.81 5.03 37.85
C LYS A 2 56.36 4.73 37.49
N PHE A 3 56.06 4.43 36.22
CA PHE A 3 54.77 3.87 35.83
C PHE A 3 54.78 2.36 36.07
N ILE A 4 53.90 1.92 36.96
CA ILE A 4 53.67 0.53 37.31
C ILE A 4 52.89 -0.11 36.15
N CYS A 5 53.46 -1.17 35.58
CA CYS A 5 52.81 -2.01 34.58
C CYS A 5 51.87 -2.97 35.31
N THR A 6 50.57 -2.70 35.27
CA THR A 6 49.55 -3.61 35.80
C THR A 6 49.24 -4.66 34.73
N ILE A 7 49.70 -5.89 34.98
CA ILE A 7 49.33 -7.07 34.20
C ILE A 7 47.85 -7.36 34.49
N LEU A 8 46.96 -7.01 33.57
CA LEU A 8 45.60 -7.54 33.56
C LEU A 8 45.64 -8.97 33.01
N VAL A 9 45.46 -9.93 33.90
CA VAL A 9 45.14 -11.31 33.53
C VAL A 9 43.74 -11.30 32.90
N PHE A 10 43.67 -11.38 31.57
CA PHE A 10 42.45 -11.77 30.88
C PHE A 10 42.16 -13.23 31.24
N LEU A 11 41.31 -13.44 32.24
CA LEU A 11 40.53 -14.67 32.35
C LEU A 11 39.66 -14.70 31.10
N GLY A 12 40.09 -15.49 30.10
CA GLY A 12 39.29 -15.79 28.93
C GLY A 12 37.97 -16.41 29.41
N LEU A 13 36.90 -15.62 29.35
CA LEU A 13 35.55 -16.17 29.27
C LEU A 13 35.55 -17.04 28.02
N ALA A 14 35.70 -18.35 28.21
CA ALA A 14 35.40 -19.32 27.16
C ALA A 14 34.00 -18.98 26.65
N SER A 15 33.88 -18.67 25.35
CA SER A 15 32.58 -18.44 24.73
C SER A 15 31.71 -19.66 25.02
N MET A 16 30.61 -19.47 25.74
CA MET A 16 29.60 -20.51 25.87
C MET A 16 29.15 -20.83 24.45
N GLY A 17 29.48 -22.03 23.96
CA GLY A 17 29.08 -22.48 22.62
C GLY A 17 27.56 -22.40 22.47
N HIS A 18 27.10 -22.04 21.28
CA HIS A 18 25.67 -22.01 20.97
C HIS A 18 25.05 -23.40 21.18
N SER A 19 23.93 -23.48 21.91
CA SER A 19 23.21 -24.74 22.14
C SER A 19 22.36 -25.19 20.95
N MET A 20 22.12 -24.27 20.00
CA MET A 20 21.29 -24.48 18.82
C MET A 20 21.72 -23.55 17.68
N LEU A 21 21.66 -24.06 16.45
CA LEU A 21 21.89 -23.37 15.19
C LEU A 21 20.74 -23.70 14.24
N TYR A 22 20.50 -22.86 13.25
CA TYR A 22 19.39 -23.05 12.32
C TYR A 22 19.67 -22.38 10.97
N GLY A 23 18.93 -22.79 9.95
CA GLY A 23 19.09 -22.22 8.63
C GLY A 23 18.09 -22.76 7.61
N ARG A 24 18.36 -22.42 6.35
CA ARG A 24 17.56 -22.83 5.19
C ARG A 24 18.46 -23.49 4.15
N GLY A 25 17.87 -24.37 3.35
CA GLY A 25 18.52 -25.05 2.24
C GLY A 25 17.62 -25.09 1.02
N VAL A 26 18.20 -24.97 -0.17
CA VAL A 26 17.50 -25.09 -1.45
C VAL A 26 18.16 -26.19 -2.27
N PHE A 27 17.33 -27.07 -2.81
CA PHE A 27 17.70 -28.23 -3.61
C PHE A 27 17.05 -28.09 -4.98
N LEU A 28 17.86 -28.19 -6.03
CA LEU A 28 17.36 -28.27 -7.40
C LEU A 28 17.44 -29.74 -7.82
N VAL A 29 16.32 -30.44 -7.73
CA VAL A 29 16.24 -31.85 -8.08
C VAL A 29 15.88 -31.94 -9.57
N SER A 30 16.79 -32.50 -10.37
CA SER A 30 16.69 -32.54 -11.83
C SER A 30 16.57 -33.96 -12.36
N SER A 31 15.76 -34.13 -13.40
CA SER A 31 15.68 -35.38 -14.16
C SER A 31 17.07 -35.84 -14.67
N PRO A 32 17.42 -37.15 -14.64
CA PRO A 32 16.58 -38.31 -14.30
C PRO A 32 16.58 -38.65 -12.80
N THR A 33 17.23 -37.85 -11.94
CA THR A 33 17.26 -38.10 -10.49
C THR A 33 16.04 -37.53 -9.81
N ASP A 34 15.51 -38.27 -8.84
CA ASP A 34 14.36 -37.91 -8.01
C ASP A 34 14.76 -37.56 -6.57
N PHE A 35 16.07 -37.53 -6.29
CA PHE A 35 16.62 -37.18 -4.99
C PHE A 35 17.93 -36.41 -5.12
N LEU A 36 18.26 -35.59 -4.12
CA LEU A 36 19.52 -34.85 -4.04
C LEU A 36 19.96 -34.73 -2.57
N CYS A 37 21.26 -34.87 -2.33
CA CYS A 37 21.89 -34.66 -1.03
C CYS A 37 22.86 -33.48 -1.09
N LYS A 38 22.88 -32.66 -0.04
CA LYS A 38 23.73 -31.48 0.08
C LYS A 38 24.29 -31.37 1.50
N ALA A 39 25.58 -31.07 1.60
CA ALA A 39 26.24 -30.78 2.86
C ALA A 39 25.95 -29.34 3.32
N PHE A 40 25.74 -29.18 4.62
CA PHE A 40 25.54 -27.93 5.34
C PHE A 40 26.62 -27.81 6.41
N SER A 41 27.32 -26.69 6.44
CA SER A 41 28.32 -26.40 7.46
C SER A 41 27.74 -25.45 8.51
N PHE A 42 28.16 -25.63 9.76
CA PHE A 42 27.84 -24.72 10.84
C PHE A 42 28.87 -23.59 10.87
N ASP A 43 28.40 -22.34 10.92
CA ASP A 43 29.27 -21.17 11.06
C ASP A 43 30.13 -21.23 12.33
N GLN A 44 29.61 -21.89 13.37
CA GLN A 44 30.34 -22.23 14.58
C GLN A 44 30.10 -23.69 14.92
N ALA A 45 31.19 -24.47 15.03
CA ALA A 45 31.09 -25.88 15.41
C ALA A 45 30.60 -26.03 16.86
N PHE A 46 29.80 -27.06 17.11
CA PHE A 46 29.44 -27.48 18.46
C PHE A 46 30.68 -27.98 19.20
N THR A 47 30.81 -27.65 20.48
CA THR A 47 31.99 -28.00 21.29
C THR A 47 31.81 -29.28 22.10
N SER A 48 30.57 -29.73 22.30
CA SER A 48 30.23 -30.91 23.11
C SER A 48 28.81 -31.42 22.82
N GLY A 49 28.54 -32.65 23.27
CA GLY A 49 27.23 -33.31 23.17
C GLY A 49 26.96 -34.00 21.82
N PRO A 50 26.01 -34.95 21.75
CA PRO A 50 25.56 -35.49 20.48
C PRO A 50 24.79 -34.40 19.73
N VAL A 51 25.26 -34.03 18.54
CA VAL A 51 24.55 -33.10 17.66
C VAL A 51 23.42 -33.84 16.97
N GLN A 52 22.21 -33.30 17.08
CA GLN A 52 21.05 -33.76 16.32
C GLN A 52 20.53 -32.64 15.44
N VAL A 53 19.81 -33.04 14.39
CA VAL A 53 19.24 -32.13 13.40
C VAL A 53 17.77 -32.50 13.20
N GLN A 54 16.90 -31.49 13.24
CA GLN A 54 15.52 -31.56 12.75
C GLN A 54 15.44 -30.86 11.39
N LEU A 55 14.71 -31.45 10.44
CA LEU A 55 14.41 -30.88 9.14
C LEU A 55 12.90 -30.61 9.03
N ALA A 56 12.55 -29.61 8.24
CA ALA A 56 11.18 -29.36 7.79
C ALA A 56 11.18 -28.92 6.34
N LEU A 57 10.23 -29.40 5.55
CA LEU A 57 10.14 -29.02 4.14
C LEU A 57 9.48 -27.65 4.00
N HIS A 58 10.04 -26.84 3.11
CA HIS A 58 9.53 -25.53 2.73
C HIS A 58 9.32 -25.50 1.22
N MET A 59 8.07 -25.42 0.77
CA MET A 59 7.74 -25.46 -0.66
C MET A 59 7.11 -24.14 -1.06
N ASN A 60 7.91 -23.21 -1.58
CA ASN A 60 7.44 -21.89 -2.00
C ASN A 60 7.64 -21.75 -3.51
N GLU A 61 6.95 -22.58 -4.30
CA GLU A 61 7.04 -22.53 -5.77
C GLU A 61 5.80 -21.82 -6.36
N PRO A 62 5.92 -20.56 -6.81
CA PRO A 62 4.78 -19.77 -7.29
C PRO A 62 4.16 -20.27 -8.61
N ASN A 63 4.81 -21.20 -9.33
CA ASN A 63 4.40 -21.66 -10.67
C ASN A 63 4.47 -23.19 -10.86
N ALA A 64 4.57 -24.00 -9.81
CA ALA A 64 4.84 -25.44 -9.94
C ALA A 64 3.81 -26.35 -9.27
N PHE A 65 3.83 -27.61 -9.69
CA PHE A 65 2.97 -28.70 -9.28
C PHE A 65 3.20 -29.08 -7.80
N THR A 66 2.64 -28.34 -6.82
CA THR A 66 2.61 -28.74 -5.39
C THR A 66 1.75 -29.99 -5.12
N TYR A 67 1.31 -30.69 -6.18
CA TYR A 67 0.62 -31.98 -6.11
C TYR A 67 1.50 -33.11 -5.56
N GLU A 68 2.82 -32.96 -5.58
CA GLU A 68 3.74 -34.04 -5.21
C GLU A 68 4.39 -33.78 -3.85
N ALA A 69 4.24 -34.69 -2.90
CA ALA A 69 4.96 -34.63 -1.63
C ALA A 69 6.47 -34.80 -1.86
N ALA A 70 7.26 -34.38 -0.88
CA ALA A 70 8.67 -34.73 -0.79
C ALA A 70 8.93 -35.25 0.62
N VAL A 71 10.03 -35.96 0.80
CA VAL A 71 10.51 -36.41 2.11
C VAL A 71 11.97 -35.98 2.26
N SER A 72 12.42 -35.86 3.51
CA SER A 72 13.79 -35.44 3.81
C SER A 72 14.38 -36.26 4.95
N TRP A 73 15.71 -36.38 4.94
CA TRP A 73 16.47 -37.08 5.98
C TRP A 73 17.86 -36.45 6.13
N VAL A 74 18.53 -36.79 7.23
CA VAL A 74 19.91 -36.37 7.50
C VAL A 74 20.89 -37.54 7.43
N GLU A 75 22.10 -37.22 7.02
CA GLU A 75 23.27 -38.10 6.92
C GLU A 75 24.48 -37.36 7.51
N GLU A 76 25.53 -38.11 7.88
CA GLU A 76 26.85 -37.54 8.21
C GLU A 76 26.82 -36.37 9.22
N VAL A 77 26.04 -36.50 10.30
CA VAL A 77 25.97 -35.44 11.33
C VAL A 77 27.28 -35.40 12.12
N THR A 78 27.91 -34.23 12.14
CA THR A 78 29.17 -33.95 12.84
C THR A 78 29.04 -32.70 13.71
N PHE A 79 30.08 -32.38 14.49
CA PHE A 79 30.15 -31.14 15.25
C PHE A 79 30.18 -29.88 14.38
N SER A 80 30.57 -29.99 13.10
CA SER A 80 30.78 -28.85 12.19
C SER A 80 29.75 -28.76 11.06
N GLY A 81 28.82 -29.71 10.96
CA GLY A 81 27.85 -29.75 9.88
C GLY A 81 27.15 -31.08 9.75
N PHE A 82 26.30 -31.20 8.72
CA PHE A 82 25.54 -32.39 8.39
C PHE A 82 25.26 -32.44 6.89
N THR A 83 24.88 -33.59 6.36
CA THR A 83 24.34 -33.74 5.01
C THR A 83 22.82 -33.88 5.12
N ALA A 84 22.05 -33.07 4.38
CA ALA A 84 20.61 -33.28 4.23
C ALA A 84 20.29 -33.74 2.81
N CYS A 85 19.29 -34.60 2.72
CA CYS A 85 18.81 -35.16 1.48
C CYS A 85 17.30 -34.96 1.36
N VAL A 86 16.84 -34.81 0.12
CA VAL A 86 15.42 -34.72 -0.23
C VAL A 86 15.10 -35.69 -1.36
N ALA A 87 13.91 -36.28 -1.34
CA ALA A 87 13.38 -37.09 -2.44
C ALA A 87 11.93 -36.69 -2.75
N ALA A 88 11.61 -36.53 -4.04
CA ALA A 88 10.26 -36.22 -4.51
C ALA A 88 9.42 -37.50 -4.67
N SER A 89 8.12 -37.44 -4.39
CA SER A 89 7.19 -38.57 -4.50
C SER A 89 6.67 -38.83 -5.93
N GLY A 90 7.01 -37.98 -6.91
CA GLY A 90 6.46 -38.03 -8.27
C GLY A 90 7.52 -37.79 -9.38
N PRO A 91 7.15 -38.02 -10.64
CA PRO A 91 8.06 -37.90 -11.78
C PRO A 91 8.46 -36.43 -12.03
N ILE A 92 9.77 -36.15 -11.97
CA ILE A 92 10.30 -34.81 -12.22
C ILE A 92 10.50 -34.61 -13.73
N SER A 93 9.63 -33.82 -14.36
CA SER A 93 9.78 -33.37 -15.75
C SER A 93 10.57 -32.06 -15.83
N GLY A 94 11.89 -32.14 -15.60
CA GLY A 94 12.79 -30.99 -15.63
C GLY A 94 13.50 -30.76 -14.29
N ASP A 95 13.54 -29.51 -13.85
CA ASP A 95 14.12 -29.10 -12.57
C ASP A 95 13.00 -28.74 -11.58
N ARG A 96 13.09 -29.26 -10.35
CA ARG A 96 12.17 -28.97 -9.26
C ARG A 96 12.92 -28.37 -8.08
N THR A 97 12.41 -27.28 -7.52
CA THR A 97 13.00 -26.65 -6.33
C THR A 97 12.34 -27.21 -5.08
N VAL A 98 13.10 -27.94 -4.28
CA VAL A 98 12.68 -28.36 -2.93
C VAL A 98 13.48 -27.52 -1.96
N SER A 99 12.82 -26.71 -1.15
CA SER A 99 13.48 -26.03 -0.04
C SER A 99 13.24 -26.79 1.25
N LEU A 100 14.18 -26.68 2.18
CA LEU A 100 14.02 -27.18 3.53
C LEU A 100 14.55 -26.15 4.51
N GLN A 101 14.14 -26.34 5.75
CA GLN A 101 14.49 -25.56 6.90
C GLN A 101 15.05 -26.52 7.93
N TRP A 102 16.06 -26.10 8.69
CA TRP A 102 16.77 -27.00 9.58
C TRP A 102 17.13 -26.33 10.90
N MET A 103 17.19 -27.16 11.93
CA MET A 103 17.62 -26.80 13.28
C MET A 103 18.58 -27.88 13.79
N ALA A 104 19.79 -27.48 14.17
CA ALA A 104 20.79 -28.34 14.78
C ALA A 104 20.98 -27.96 16.26
N TYR A 105 21.11 -28.94 17.14
CA TYR A 105 21.19 -28.70 18.59
C TYR A 105 21.96 -29.84 19.28
N SER A 106 22.59 -29.53 20.41
CA SER A 106 23.33 -30.51 21.23
C SER A 106 22.78 -30.69 22.65
N SER A 107 21.73 -29.93 22.99
CA SER A 107 21.02 -29.99 24.27
C SER A 107 19.60 -29.48 24.10
N ALA A 108 18.65 -29.98 24.90
CA ALA A 108 17.25 -29.58 24.85
C ALA A 108 16.75 -29.14 26.24
N PRO A 109 17.11 -27.93 26.72
CA PRO A 109 16.78 -27.47 28.06
C PRO A 109 15.28 -27.48 28.33
N GLY A 110 14.84 -28.14 29.41
CA GLY A 110 13.42 -28.23 29.77
C GLY A 110 12.62 -29.27 28.99
N GLY A 111 13.26 -30.07 28.14
CA GLY A 111 12.62 -31.20 27.47
C GLY A 111 13.56 -32.38 27.26
N GLY A 112 13.24 -33.22 26.27
CA GLY A 112 13.97 -34.44 25.97
C GLY A 112 14.34 -34.53 24.50
N PHE A 113 15.47 -35.17 24.21
CA PHE A 113 15.83 -35.52 22.84
C PHE A 113 16.63 -36.81 22.83
N GLY A 114 16.60 -37.52 21.71
CA GLY A 114 17.27 -38.81 21.61
C GLY A 114 17.19 -39.38 20.21
N GLN A 115 17.74 -40.58 20.05
CA GLN A 115 17.70 -41.30 18.79
C GLN A 115 17.02 -42.64 19.01
N GLN A 116 16.03 -42.95 18.16
CA GLN A 116 15.31 -44.21 18.21
C GLN A 116 15.67 -45.08 17.02
N THR A 117 16.12 -46.30 17.28
CA THR A 117 16.39 -47.28 16.22
C THR A 117 15.10 -47.89 15.72
N ILE A 118 14.92 -47.93 14.40
CA ILE A 118 13.79 -48.61 13.77
C ILE A 118 14.25 -49.98 13.29
N GLN A 119 13.52 -51.02 13.70
CA GLN A 119 13.79 -52.39 13.26
C GLN A 119 13.56 -52.53 11.77
N THR A 120 14.38 -53.33 11.09
CA THR A 120 14.27 -53.63 9.66
C THR A 120 12.84 -53.94 9.23
N TRP A 121 12.39 -53.35 8.11
CA TRP A 121 11.11 -53.64 7.48
C TRP A 121 11.24 -53.68 5.95
N VAL A 122 10.23 -54.21 5.27
CA VAL A 122 10.24 -54.35 3.79
C VAL A 122 9.13 -53.57 3.10
N ALA A 123 7.97 -53.40 3.74
CA ALA A 123 6.87 -52.68 3.15
C ALA A 123 5.89 -52.15 4.19
N GLY A 124 5.11 -51.14 3.79
CA GLY A 124 4.04 -50.57 4.60
C GLY A 124 4.53 -49.63 5.69
N THR A 125 3.73 -49.46 6.73
CA THR A 125 4.04 -48.54 7.84
C THR A 125 4.68 -49.30 9.00
N LYS A 126 5.82 -48.78 9.49
CA LYS A 126 6.48 -49.25 10.71
C LYS A 126 6.39 -48.18 11.78
N CYS A 127 5.91 -48.57 12.96
CA CYS A 127 5.89 -47.68 14.13
C CYS A 127 6.72 -48.25 15.28
N VAL A 128 7.30 -47.36 16.08
CA VAL A 128 8.02 -47.69 17.31
C VAL A 128 7.65 -46.70 18.41
N THR A 129 7.48 -47.20 19.63
CA THR A 129 7.20 -46.38 20.80
C THR A 129 8.49 -45.82 21.38
N VAL A 130 8.48 -44.53 21.73
CA VAL A 130 9.49 -43.89 22.57
C VAL A 130 8.88 -43.67 23.94
N ASP A 131 9.47 -44.29 24.96
CA ASP A 131 9.09 -44.13 26.37
C ASP A 131 9.92 -43.00 26.99
N PHE A 132 9.26 -41.95 27.48
CA PHE A 132 9.93 -40.79 28.04
C PHE A 132 10.67 -41.11 29.34
N ALA A 133 10.10 -41.96 30.20
CA ALA A 133 10.73 -42.37 31.45
C ALA A 133 12.01 -43.18 31.19
N ALA A 134 11.98 -44.06 30.19
CA ALA A 134 13.17 -44.79 29.73
C ALA A 134 14.24 -43.85 29.16
N ALA A 135 13.84 -42.73 28.55
CA ALA A 135 14.73 -41.66 28.10
C ALA A 135 15.16 -40.69 29.21
N GLY A 136 14.71 -40.90 30.46
CA GLY A 136 15.09 -40.09 31.62
C GLY A 136 14.43 -38.70 31.67
N VAL A 137 13.30 -38.52 31.00
CA VAL A 137 12.56 -37.25 30.94
C VAL A 137 11.10 -37.47 31.35
N THR A 138 10.47 -36.44 31.90
CA THR A 138 9.07 -36.49 32.36
C THR A 138 8.36 -35.20 31.98
N PHE A 139 7.09 -35.31 31.60
CA PHE A 139 6.29 -34.19 31.15
C PHE A 139 5.02 -34.04 32.00
N ALA A 140 4.65 -32.82 32.33
CA ALA A 140 3.40 -32.44 32.98
C ALA A 140 2.23 -32.35 31.98
N LYS A 141 2.52 -32.06 30.71
CA LYS A 141 1.56 -32.00 29.59
C LYS A 141 2.13 -32.72 28.38
N ALA A 142 1.26 -33.20 27.48
CA ALA A 142 1.73 -33.85 26.27
C ALA A 142 2.64 -32.87 25.49
N PRO A 143 3.92 -33.20 25.27
CA PRO A 143 4.86 -32.29 24.65
C PRO A 143 4.60 -32.14 23.15
N PHE A 144 5.10 -31.05 22.56
CA PHE A 144 5.33 -30.95 21.13
C PHE A 144 6.47 -31.89 20.73
N ILE A 145 6.26 -32.62 19.65
CA ILE A 145 7.19 -33.64 19.15
C ILE A 145 7.71 -33.22 17.79
N TYR A 146 9.01 -33.35 17.60
CA TYR A 146 9.68 -33.16 16.31
C TYR A 146 10.51 -34.39 15.97
N VAL A 147 10.33 -34.93 14.77
CA VAL A 147 11.02 -36.15 14.33
C VAL A 147 11.69 -35.95 12.98
N THR A 148 12.89 -36.50 12.82
CA THR A 148 13.63 -36.48 11.54
C THR A 148 14.38 -37.78 11.34
N SER A 149 14.22 -38.34 10.14
CA SER A 149 14.90 -39.56 9.68
C SER A 149 16.41 -39.36 9.57
N VAL A 150 17.18 -40.34 10.03
CA VAL A 150 18.64 -40.36 9.96
C VAL A 150 19.10 -41.66 9.28
N HIS A 151 19.74 -41.51 8.13
CA HIS A 151 20.23 -42.66 7.36
C HIS A 151 21.70 -42.94 7.72
N SER A 152 21.97 -44.17 8.17
CA SER A 152 23.34 -44.62 8.46
C SER A 152 24.09 -45.01 7.17
N ILE A 153 23.36 -45.38 6.12
CA ILE A 153 23.91 -45.69 4.80
C ILE A 153 23.72 -44.45 3.92
N THR A 154 24.83 -43.77 3.62
CA THR A 154 24.81 -42.49 2.90
C THR A 154 24.30 -42.63 1.47
N ARG A 155 23.54 -41.64 1.01
CA ARG A 155 22.94 -41.54 -0.33
C ARG A 155 22.04 -42.73 -0.70
N ASN A 156 21.54 -43.45 0.30
CA ASN A 156 20.59 -44.53 0.07
C ASN A 156 19.16 -43.97 -0.01
N LYS A 157 18.72 -43.61 -1.22
CA LYS A 157 17.37 -43.12 -1.46
C LYS A 157 16.28 -44.18 -1.24
N HIS A 158 16.65 -45.47 -1.23
CA HIS A 158 15.68 -46.56 -1.04
C HIS A 158 15.01 -46.51 0.33
N ASP A 159 15.71 -45.98 1.34
CA ASP A 159 15.19 -45.83 2.71
C ASP A 159 14.34 -44.55 2.88
N ALA A 160 14.08 -43.78 1.82
CA ALA A 160 13.28 -42.57 1.88
C ALA A 160 11.86 -42.90 2.34
N ALA A 161 11.42 -42.27 3.42
CA ALA A 161 10.13 -42.54 4.06
C ALA A 161 9.47 -41.24 4.53
N SER A 162 8.14 -41.20 4.49
CA SER A 162 7.39 -40.21 5.27
C SER A 162 7.46 -40.55 6.75
N ILE A 163 7.38 -39.54 7.61
CA ILE A 163 7.55 -39.69 9.06
C ILE A 163 6.57 -38.77 9.79
N TRP A 164 5.92 -39.29 10.82
CA TRP A 164 5.03 -38.52 11.68
C TRP A 164 5.01 -39.07 13.11
N ALA A 165 4.48 -38.29 14.03
CA ALA A 165 4.23 -38.70 15.41
C ALA A 165 2.79 -39.18 15.58
N GLU A 166 2.60 -40.23 16.36
CA GLU A 166 1.31 -40.85 16.62
C GLU A 166 1.10 -40.96 18.14
N ASP A 167 -0.15 -40.75 18.58
CA ASP A 167 -0.60 -41.00 19.96
C ASP A 167 0.30 -40.38 21.04
N VAL A 168 0.71 -39.13 20.87
CA VAL A 168 1.58 -38.44 21.85
C VAL A 168 0.83 -38.21 23.16
N THR A 169 1.30 -38.84 24.23
CA THR A 169 0.85 -38.70 25.61
C THR A 169 1.89 -37.98 26.48
N ILE A 170 1.70 -37.97 27.81
CA ILE A 170 2.72 -37.51 28.77
C ILE A 170 3.77 -38.57 29.08
N TYR A 171 3.54 -39.84 28.70
CA TYR A 171 4.38 -40.98 29.02
C TYR A 171 5.20 -41.45 27.83
N ASP A 172 4.61 -41.37 26.64
CA ASP A 172 5.16 -41.92 25.42
C ASP A 172 4.59 -41.24 24.18
N PHE A 173 5.18 -41.59 23.04
CA PHE A 173 4.59 -41.39 21.73
C PHE A 173 5.11 -42.45 20.76
N MET A 174 4.46 -42.59 19.62
CA MET A 174 4.92 -43.48 18.56
C MET A 174 5.52 -42.67 17.40
N ILE A 175 6.69 -43.08 16.95
CA ILE A 175 7.27 -42.63 15.68
C ILE A 175 6.79 -43.61 14.61
N CYS A 176 6.08 -43.12 13.61
CA CYS A 176 5.61 -43.92 12.49
C CYS A 176 6.26 -43.47 11.19
N LEU A 177 6.69 -44.45 10.38
CA LEU A 177 7.30 -44.23 9.08
C LEU A 177 6.64 -45.10 8.03
N ARG A 178 6.53 -44.56 6.81
CA ARG A 178 6.11 -45.34 5.64
C ARG A 178 7.03 -45.06 4.46
N GLU A 179 7.46 -46.12 3.80
CA GLU A 179 8.28 -46.03 2.59
C GLU A 179 7.65 -45.09 1.54
N LEU A 180 8.49 -44.28 0.89
CA LEU A 180 8.07 -43.37 -0.18
C LEU A 180 7.66 -44.14 -1.44
N LYS A 181 8.43 -45.20 -1.76
CA LYS A 181 8.20 -46.07 -2.90
C LYS A 181 7.84 -47.46 -2.41
N ASN A 182 6.62 -47.88 -2.69
CA ASN A 182 6.17 -49.21 -2.32
C ASN A 182 7.04 -50.27 -2.99
N PHE A 183 7.43 -51.29 -2.22
CA PHE A 183 8.20 -52.45 -2.69
C PHE A 183 9.65 -52.12 -3.12
N ASP A 184 10.24 -51.06 -2.57
CA ASP A 184 11.62 -50.64 -2.90
C ASP A 184 12.70 -51.49 -2.20
N GLY A 185 12.29 -52.46 -1.38
CA GLY A 185 13.14 -53.51 -0.83
C GLY A 185 13.27 -53.49 0.69
N GLU A 186 14.40 -53.97 1.20
CA GLU A 186 14.71 -54.02 2.63
C GLU A 186 15.18 -52.65 3.12
N HIS A 187 14.49 -52.08 4.13
CA HIS A 187 14.88 -50.88 4.85
C HIS A 187 15.60 -51.26 6.14
N LYS A 188 16.89 -50.93 6.30
CA LYS A 188 17.71 -51.34 7.48
C LYS A 188 18.69 -50.27 7.95
N GLN A 189 19.18 -50.40 9.19
CA GLN A 189 20.14 -49.47 9.81
C GLN A 189 19.67 -48.01 9.81
N PHE A 190 18.37 -47.85 10.09
CA PHE A 190 17.66 -46.58 10.07
C PHE A 190 17.35 -46.13 11.50
N THR A 191 17.57 -44.84 11.77
CA THR A 191 17.30 -44.24 13.08
C THR A 191 16.51 -42.94 12.92
N VAL A 192 15.82 -42.51 13.97
CA VAL A 192 15.08 -41.25 13.99
C VAL A 192 15.56 -40.40 15.14
N ASN A 193 15.93 -39.16 14.85
CA ASN A 193 16.11 -38.14 15.89
C ASN A 193 14.73 -37.66 16.35
N TRP A 194 14.51 -37.65 17.65
CA TRP A 194 13.30 -37.09 18.24
C TRP A 194 13.64 -35.99 19.23
N LEU A 195 12.80 -34.95 19.26
CA LEU A 195 12.82 -33.85 20.21
C LEU A 195 11.42 -33.69 20.79
N ALA A 196 11.34 -33.57 22.11
CA ALA A 196 10.10 -33.39 22.86
C ALA A 196 10.22 -32.16 23.78
N GLN A 197 9.28 -31.21 23.67
CA GLN A 197 9.29 -29.95 24.41
C GLN A 197 7.87 -29.55 24.86
N GLU A 198 7.74 -28.99 26.07
CA GLU A 198 6.47 -28.39 26.52
C GLU A 198 6.38 -26.89 26.22
N THR A 199 7.53 -26.25 26.15
CA THR A 199 7.68 -24.81 25.95
C THR A 199 8.99 -24.54 25.21
N PRO A 200 9.10 -23.42 24.49
CA PRO A 200 10.34 -23.00 23.85
C PRO A 200 11.55 -23.10 24.80
N PRO A 201 12.62 -23.83 24.44
CA PRO A 201 13.76 -24.01 25.34
C PRO A 201 14.43 -22.69 25.71
N THR A 202 14.75 -22.53 27.00
CA THR A 202 15.48 -21.34 27.47
C THR A 202 16.86 -21.27 26.81
N GLY A 203 17.19 -20.12 26.22
CA GLY A 203 18.47 -19.90 25.53
C GLY A 203 18.44 -20.20 24.02
N TRP A 204 17.37 -20.81 23.51
CA TRP A 204 17.16 -20.93 22.06
C TRP A 204 16.52 -19.65 21.49
N THR A 205 16.80 -19.36 20.22
CA THR A 205 16.17 -18.23 19.51
C THR A 205 14.83 -18.66 18.93
N VAL A 206 13.87 -19.00 19.80
CA VAL A 206 12.53 -19.45 19.39
C VAL A 206 11.51 -18.41 19.80
N GLY A 207 10.80 -17.86 18.81
CA GLY A 207 9.78 -16.85 19.02
C GLY A 207 8.49 -17.46 19.55
N ILE A 208 8.09 -18.62 19.01
CA ILE A 208 6.88 -19.33 19.41
C ILE A 208 7.00 -20.83 19.11
N GLU A 209 6.39 -21.64 19.96
CA GLU A 209 6.14 -23.06 19.76
C GLU A 209 4.65 -23.31 19.98
N ASN A 210 3.98 -23.91 19.00
CA ASN A 210 2.54 -24.11 19.02
C ASN A 210 2.14 -25.20 18.01
N ALA A 211 0.84 -25.40 17.79
CA ALA A 211 0.35 -26.33 16.78
C ALA A 211 -0.81 -25.76 15.95
N VAL A 212 -0.89 -26.21 14.70
CA VAL A 212 -2.02 -25.96 13.80
C VAL A 212 -2.87 -27.22 13.72
N LYS A 213 -4.16 -27.11 14.03
CA LYS A 213 -5.10 -28.23 13.88
C LYS A 213 -5.75 -28.16 12.51
N LEU A 214 -5.52 -29.18 11.69
CA LEU A 214 -6.12 -29.35 10.38
C LEU A 214 -7.26 -30.37 10.49
N PRO A 215 -8.53 -29.95 10.37
CA PRO A 215 -9.67 -30.86 10.47
C PRO A 215 -9.76 -31.87 9.32
N ASN A 216 -9.11 -31.58 8.18
CA ASN A 216 -9.10 -32.40 6.97
C ASN A 216 -10.50 -32.73 6.40
N THR A 217 -11.47 -31.83 6.60
CA THR A 217 -12.85 -32.00 6.14
C THR A 217 -13.16 -31.32 4.80
N SER A 218 -12.31 -30.41 4.36
CA SER A 218 -12.51 -29.66 3.11
C SER A 218 -12.29 -30.57 1.89
N PRO A 219 -13.04 -30.39 0.78
CA PRO A 219 -12.81 -31.16 -0.43
C PRO A 219 -11.43 -30.85 -1.02
N LEU A 220 -10.68 -31.90 -1.35
CA LEU A 220 -9.41 -31.79 -2.06
C LEU A 220 -9.66 -31.44 -3.53
N THR A 221 -9.08 -30.33 -4.01
CA THR A 221 -9.30 -29.84 -5.37
C THR A 221 -7.98 -29.56 -6.07
N SER A 222 -8.01 -29.36 -7.39
CA SER A 222 -6.83 -28.92 -8.14
C SER A 222 -6.30 -27.57 -7.65
N ASN A 223 -7.18 -26.67 -7.19
CA ASN A 223 -6.79 -25.35 -6.68
C ASN A 223 -6.05 -25.42 -5.33
N THR A 224 -6.32 -26.44 -4.52
CA THR A 224 -5.58 -26.71 -3.28
C THR A 224 -4.45 -27.71 -3.49
N HIS A 225 -4.17 -28.05 -4.75
CA HIS A 225 -3.19 -29.06 -5.14
C HIS A 225 -3.38 -30.43 -4.47
N TYR A 226 -4.64 -30.76 -4.18
CA TYR A 226 -5.06 -31.94 -3.40
C TYR A 226 -4.36 -32.03 -2.03
N SER A 227 -4.07 -30.88 -1.42
CA SER A 227 -3.49 -30.74 -0.09
C SER A 227 -4.51 -30.13 0.89
N PHE A 228 -4.36 -30.44 2.17
CA PHE A 228 -5.00 -29.67 3.23
C PHE A 228 -4.03 -28.59 3.69
N CYS A 229 -4.41 -27.32 3.54
CA CYS A 229 -3.57 -26.18 3.90
C CYS A 229 -4.34 -25.19 4.76
N GLN A 230 -3.64 -24.56 5.71
CA GLN A 230 -4.20 -23.49 6.53
C GLN A 230 -3.14 -22.40 6.78
N THR A 231 -3.53 -21.16 6.53
CA THR A 231 -2.71 -19.97 6.81
C THR A 231 -2.93 -19.51 8.24
N TYR A 232 -1.84 -19.14 8.91
CA TYR A 232 -1.81 -18.61 10.27
C TYR A 232 -1.13 -17.25 10.29
N SER A 233 -1.78 -16.25 10.91
CA SER A 233 -1.24 -14.91 11.08
C SER A 233 -0.44 -14.81 12.37
N GLN A 234 0.81 -14.38 12.26
CA GLN A 234 1.71 -14.15 13.39
C GLN A 234 2.78 -13.14 12.99
N ASP A 235 2.94 -12.09 13.79
CA ASP A 235 3.93 -11.05 13.53
C ASP A 235 5.31 -11.44 14.08
N PHE A 236 6.29 -11.41 13.19
CA PHE A 236 7.70 -11.67 13.43
C PHE A 236 8.53 -10.45 13.03
N TYR A 237 9.61 -10.19 13.76
CA TYR A 237 10.57 -9.15 13.42
C TYR A 237 11.25 -9.40 12.05
N SER A 238 11.46 -10.67 11.71
CA SER A 238 12.03 -11.14 10.44
C SER A 238 11.47 -12.52 10.11
N GLU A 239 11.48 -12.92 8.84
CA GLU A 239 10.97 -14.22 8.39
C GLU A 239 11.56 -15.40 9.21
N PRO A 240 10.73 -16.16 9.96
CA PRO A 240 11.21 -17.21 10.86
C PRO A 240 11.61 -18.48 10.12
N VAL A 241 12.48 -19.28 10.74
CA VAL A 241 12.74 -20.67 10.34
C VAL A 241 11.79 -21.58 11.11
N MET A 242 10.93 -22.29 10.40
CA MET A 242 9.90 -23.19 10.90
C MET A 242 10.41 -24.63 10.91
N ILE A 243 10.29 -25.30 12.05
CA ILE A 243 10.42 -26.76 12.16
C ILE A 243 9.05 -27.33 12.46
N THR A 244 8.61 -28.31 11.68
CA THR A 244 7.27 -28.90 11.78
C THR A 244 7.33 -30.41 11.97
N THR A 245 6.28 -30.97 12.55
CA THR A 245 6.04 -32.42 12.58
C THR A 245 4.55 -32.68 12.66
N ALA A 246 4.04 -33.54 11.77
CA ALA A 246 2.67 -34.01 11.85
C ALA A 246 2.46 -34.92 13.07
N LYS A 247 1.36 -34.66 13.79
CA LYS A 247 0.85 -35.48 14.90
C LYS A 247 -0.54 -35.97 14.55
N HIS A 248 -0.71 -37.29 14.57
CA HIS A 248 -1.98 -37.97 14.37
C HIS A 248 -2.41 -38.72 15.63
N PHE A 249 -3.71 -38.96 15.78
CA PHE A 249 -4.29 -39.68 16.90
C PHE A 249 -5.37 -40.63 16.39
N SER A 250 -5.25 -41.90 16.74
CA SER A 250 -6.21 -42.93 16.32
C SER A 250 -7.34 -43.06 17.35
N ASP A 251 -8.53 -42.54 17.03
CA ASP A 251 -9.70 -42.64 17.92
C ASP A 251 -10.35 -44.02 17.82
N THR A 252 -10.09 -44.88 18.80
CA THR A 252 -10.65 -46.24 18.86
C THR A 252 -12.17 -46.30 18.92
N ASN A 253 -12.86 -45.19 19.25
CA ASN A 253 -14.31 -45.11 19.25
C ASN A 253 -14.89 -44.68 17.89
N ASN A 254 -14.06 -44.15 17.00
CA ASN A 254 -14.45 -43.78 15.64
C ASN A 254 -14.25 -44.99 14.71
N PRO A 255 -15.32 -45.61 14.17
CA PRO A 255 -15.18 -46.76 13.28
C PRO A 255 -14.46 -46.42 11.97
N ASN A 256 -14.36 -45.13 11.61
CA ASN A 256 -13.66 -44.67 10.42
C ASN A 256 -12.20 -44.26 10.70
N THR A 257 -11.71 -44.37 11.94
CA THR A 257 -10.34 -43.95 12.28
C THR A 257 -9.31 -44.67 11.41
N ILE A 258 -8.32 -43.91 10.98
CA ILE A 258 -7.22 -44.37 10.15
C ILE A 258 -6.09 -44.76 11.08
N TYR A 259 -6.04 -46.05 11.42
CA TYR A 259 -4.94 -46.59 12.22
C TYR A 259 -3.58 -46.33 11.55
N PRO A 260 -2.48 -46.21 12.32
CA PRO A 260 -1.19 -45.74 11.81
C PRO A 260 -0.64 -46.67 10.73
N LYS A 261 -0.86 -47.99 10.88
CA LYS A 261 -0.50 -49.03 9.91
C LYS A 261 -1.08 -48.81 8.50
N ASN A 262 -2.19 -48.07 8.41
CA ASN A 262 -2.92 -47.76 7.19
C ASN A 262 -2.73 -46.31 6.73
N ASN A 263 -1.84 -45.56 7.37
CA ASN A 263 -1.61 -44.15 7.10
C ASN A 263 -0.20 -43.88 6.57
N ALA A 264 -0.04 -42.71 5.96
CA ALA A 264 1.22 -42.08 5.62
C ALA A 264 0.95 -40.58 5.62
N ILE A 265 1.67 -39.81 6.41
CA ILE A 265 1.44 -38.36 6.51
C ILE A 265 2.74 -37.64 6.15
N THR A 266 2.61 -36.60 5.32
CA THR A 266 3.70 -35.67 5.01
C THR A 266 3.19 -34.25 5.11
N GLU A 267 3.88 -33.41 5.87
CA GLU A 267 3.63 -31.98 5.99
C GLU A 267 4.77 -31.12 5.43
N TRP A 268 4.44 -29.86 5.11
CA TRP A 268 5.39 -28.82 4.76
C TRP A 268 4.84 -27.44 5.11
N VAL A 269 5.72 -26.45 5.11
CA VAL A 269 5.36 -25.04 5.21
C VAL A 269 5.52 -24.34 3.86
N GLU A 270 4.71 -23.32 3.62
CA GLU A 270 4.79 -22.44 2.45
C GLU A 270 4.41 -21.01 2.84
N GLU A 271 4.69 -20.04 1.96
CA GLU A 271 4.33 -18.64 2.17
C GLU A 271 4.78 -18.05 3.53
N VAL A 272 5.97 -18.46 4.01
CA VAL A 272 6.51 -17.94 5.27
C VAL A 272 6.93 -16.48 5.07
N THR A 273 6.30 -15.57 5.80
CA THR A 273 6.55 -14.12 5.78
C THR A 273 6.74 -13.59 7.20
N THR A 274 6.87 -12.27 7.34
CA THR A 274 6.93 -11.62 8.67
C THR A 274 5.58 -11.52 9.36
N THR A 275 4.46 -11.79 8.69
CA THR A 275 3.11 -11.61 9.27
C THR A 275 2.25 -12.86 9.18
N GLN A 276 2.65 -13.85 8.39
CA GLN A 276 1.92 -15.11 8.21
C GLN A 276 2.81 -16.25 7.72
N PHE A 277 2.29 -17.47 7.86
CA PHE A 277 2.79 -18.66 7.19
C PHE A 277 1.64 -19.61 6.90
N THR A 278 1.80 -20.48 5.90
CA THR A 278 0.83 -21.51 5.55
C THR A 278 1.43 -22.89 5.86
N VAL A 279 0.66 -23.74 6.53
CA VAL A 279 1.04 -25.13 6.81
C VAL A 279 0.15 -26.04 5.98
N CYS A 280 0.76 -26.99 5.29
CA CYS A 280 0.09 -27.94 4.42
C CYS A 280 0.44 -29.38 4.78
N MET A 281 -0.46 -30.30 4.44
CA MET A 281 -0.19 -31.74 4.54
C MET A 281 -0.93 -32.56 3.49
N LYS A 282 -0.45 -33.79 3.30
CA LYS A 282 -1.13 -34.88 2.60
C LYS A 282 -1.10 -36.15 3.42
N ASP A 283 -2.18 -36.92 3.30
CA ASP A 283 -2.23 -38.30 3.74
C ASP A 283 -2.42 -39.26 2.55
N ILE A 284 -2.34 -40.56 2.82
CA ILE A 284 -2.45 -41.60 1.78
C ILE A 284 -3.89 -41.96 1.42
N GLN A 285 -4.91 -41.35 2.05
CA GLN A 285 -6.29 -41.73 1.79
C GLN A 285 -6.74 -41.27 0.40
N SER A 286 -7.76 -41.95 -0.14
CA SER A 286 -8.33 -41.55 -1.43
C SER A 286 -9.05 -40.21 -1.33
N ILE A 287 -9.13 -39.47 -2.44
CA ILE A 287 -9.74 -38.13 -2.51
C ILE A 287 -11.18 -38.05 -1.98
N ALA A 288 -11.93 -39.16 -2.03
CA ALA A 288 -13.32 -39.24 -1.59
C ALA A 288 -13.50 -40.03 -0.29
N SER A 289 -12.39 -40.47 0.33
CA SER A 289 -12.40 -41.21 1.58
C SER A 289 -12.51 -40.28 2.78
N HIS A 290 -12.73 -40.88 3.94
CA HIS A 290 -12.55 -40.18 5.21
C HIS A 290 -11.07 -39.85 5.42
N HIS A 291 -10.82 -38.65 5.95
CA HIS A 291 -9.52 -38.20 6.41
C HIS A 291 -9.63 -37.85 7.89
N ASP A 292 -8.70 -38.34 8.70
CA ASP A 292 -8.65 -38.02 10.13
C ASP A 292 -8.05 -36.61 10.32
N PRO A 293 -8.48 -35.86 11.35
CA PRO A 293 -7.85 -34.61 11.73
C PRO A 293 -6.37 -34.80 12.10
N VAL A 294 -5.50 -33.95 11.58
CA VAL A 294 -4.06 -33.96 11.88
C VAL A 294 -3.68 -32.66 12.57
N THR A 295 -2.81 -32.74 13.57
CA THR A 295 -2.26 -31.57 14.24
C THR A 295 -0.80 -31.41 13.83
N ILE A 296 -0.41 -30.27 13.26
CA ILE A 296 0.98 -30.00 12.92
C ILE A 296 1.61 -29.21 14.05
N SER A 297 2.55 -29.83 14.77
CA SER A 297 3.37 -29.12 15.76
C SER A 297 4.40 -28.28 15.01
N TYR A 298 4.61 -27.04 15.42
CA TYR A 298 5.60 -26.17 14.79
C TYR A 298 6.40 -25.37 15.82
N LEU A 299 7.66 -25.12 15.47
CA LEU A 299 8.59 -24.30 16.22
C LEU A 299 9.10 -23.20 15.27
N ALA A 300 8.77 -21.95 15.59
CA ALA A 300 9.16 -20.78 14.79
C ALA A 300 10.43 -20.15 15.39
N ILE A 301 11.55 -20.43 14.77
CA ILE A 301 12.89 -19.96 15.12
C ILE A 301 13.07 -18.54 14.58
N GLY A 302 13.36 -17.61 15.46
CA GLY A 302 13.41 -16.19 15.18
C GLY A 302 12.88 -15.37 16.35
N TYR A 303 12.56 -14.11 16.08
CA TYR A 303 11.99 -13.20 17.08
C TYR A 303 10.61 -12.76 16.64
N LEU A 304 9.66 -12.79 17.57
CA LEU A 304 8.37 -12.12 17.39
C LEU A 304 8.60 -10.62 17.16
N ASP A 305 7.64 -9.95 16.52
CA ASP A 305 7.72 -8.50 16.39
C ASP A 305 7.72 -7.86 17.80
N PRO A 306 8.77 -7.11 18.18
CA PRO A 306 8.86 -6.48 19.51
C PRO A 306 7.78 -5.42 19.74
N CYS A 307 7.03 -5.02 18.69
CA CYS A 307 5.89 -4.12 18.81
C CYS A 307 4.61 -4.80 19.30
N ILE A 308 4.51 -6.14 19.34
CA ILE A 308 3.32 -6.86 19.80
C ILE A 308 2.84 -6.39 21.19
N PRO A 309 3.69 -6.29 22.23
CA PRO A 309 3.26 -5.82 23.55
C PRO A 309 3.30 -4.30 23.72
N VAL A 310 3.60 -3.51 22.67
CA VAL A 310 3.86 -2.08 22.80
C VAL A 310 2.64 -1.25 22.42
N GLU A 311 2.02 -0.66 23.43
CA GLU A 311 0.96 0.34 23.22
C GLU A 311 1.55 1.75 23.13
N CYS A 312 1.38 2.38 21.97
CA CYS A 312 1.82 3.75 21.72
C CYS A 312 0.69 4.75 21.92
N THR A 313 0.97 5.87 22.59
CA THR A 313 -0.01 6.93 22.90
C THR A 313 0.21 8.17 22.03
N HIS A 314 -0.74 9.13 22.07
CA HIS A 314 -0.61 10.43 21.39
C HIS A 314 -0.37 10.30 19.87
N TYR A 315 -1.08 9.38 19.19
CA TYR A 315 -0.91 9.11 17.75
C TYR A 315 0.51 8.69 17.31
N SER A 316 1.38 8.28 18.26
CA SER A 316 2.60 7.56 17.90
C SER A 316 2.27 6.13 17.49
N PHE A 317 3.11 5.54 16.65
CA PHE A 317 3.01 4.14 16.25
C PHE A 317 4.29 3.40 16.60
N CYS A 318 4.18 2.10 16.88
CA CYS A 318 5.35 1.29 17.21
C CYS A 318 6.14 0.95 15.94
N LYS A 319 7.46 1.04 16.04
CA LYS A 319 8.39 0.56 15.03
C LYS A 319 9.50 -0.25 15.68
N ALA A 320 9.79 -1.42 15.12
CA ALA A 320 10.94 -2.23 15.50
C ALA A 320 12.24 -1.65 14.91
N PHE A 321 13.25 -1.49 15.75
CA PHE A 321 14.63 -1.11 15.40
C PHE A 321 15.61 -2.28 15.57
N GLY A 322 15.15 -3.39 16.16
CA GLY A 322 15.88 -4.62 16.35
C GLY A 322 14.95 -5.70 16.91
N PRO A 323 15.39 -6.97 17.00
CA PRO A 323 14.55 -8.09 17.45
C PRO A 323 14.00 -7.96 18.88
N LYS A 324 14.56 -7.04 19.67
CA LYS A 324 14.15 -6.73 21.05
C LYS A 324 14.09 -5.23 21.32
N ASP A 325 14.03 -4.41 20.26
CA ASP A 325 14.03 -2.95 20.36
C ASP A 325 12.83 -2.41 19.59
N ALA A 326 11.79 -2.04 20.32
CA ALA A 326 10.59 -1.41 19.81
C ALA A 326 10.47 -0.01 20.39
N ARG A 327 10.14 0.96 19.53
CA ARG A 327 10.00 2.36 19.94
C ARG A 327 8.76 2.97 19.32
N CYS A 328 8.04 3.74 20.13
CA CYS A 328 6.94 4.58 19.65
C CYS A 328 7.49 5.83 18.96
N ILE A 329 7.21 5.98 17.67
CA ILE A 329 7.67 7.11 16.86
C ILE A 329 6.51 7.89 16.29
N CYS A 330 6.77 9.16 15.98
CA CYS A 330 5.81 10.04 15.33
C CYS A 330 5.89 9.93 13.82
N LYS A 331 4.80 10.27 13.15
CA LYS A 331 4.75 10.32 11.69
C LYS A 331 5.60 11.49 11.18
N ASP A 332 6.54 11.19 10.29
CA ASP A 332 7.47 12.21 9.79
C ASP A 332 6.90 13.01 8.62
N LYS A 333 6.13 12.37 7.72
CA LYS A 333 5.59 13.00 6.51
C LYS A 333 4.07 13.07 6.53
N CYS A 334 3.55 14.22 6.13
CA CYS A 334 2.11 14.46 5.97
C CYS A 334 1.83 15.06 4.58
N PRO A 335 0.66 14.77 3.99
CA PRO A 335 0.21 15.46 2.79
C PRO A 335 0.14 16.97 3.00
N THR A 336 0.40 17.76 1.96
CA THR A 336 0.44 19.23 2.02
C THR A 336 -0.90 19.91 1.73
N PHE A 337 -1.92 19.16 1.31
CA PHE A 337 -3.25 19.72 1.09
C PHE A 337 -3.84 20.30 2.37
N GLU A 338 -4.66 21.34 2.20
CA GLU A 338 -5.40 22.03 3.24
C GLU A 338 -6.79 21.42 3.40
N ASN A 339 -7.00 20.69 4.49
CA ASN A 339 -8.30 20.25 5.00
C ASN A 339 -8.36 20.66 6.47
N LEU A 340 -8.43 21.97 6.66
CA LEU A 340 -8.09 22.63 7.92
C LEU A 340 -8.92 22.11 9.10
N GLN A 341 -8.30 22.05 10.28
CA GLN A 341 -8.95 21.63 11.52
C GLN A 341 -8.65 22.64 12.63
N CYS A 342 -9.68 23.08 13.36
CA CYS A 342 -9.50 23.98 14.49
C CYS A 342 -9.37 23.18 15.80
N GLY A 343 -8.24 23.34 16.49
CA GLY A 343 -7.99 22.71 17.79
C GLY A 343 -8.50 23.53 18.97
N SER A 344 -8.71 22.86 20.10
CA SER A 344 -9.10 23.47 21.36
C SER A 344 -8.02 24.36 21.98
N ASP A 345 -6.79 24.30 21.45
CA ASP A 345 -5.70 25.20 21.78
C ASP A 345 -5.70 26.49 20.93
N GLY A 346 -6.72 26.69 20.09
CA GLY A 346 -6.86 27.84 19.20
C GLY A 346 -5.97 27.78 17.95
N ASN A 347 -5.22 26.69 17.76
CA ASN A 347 -4.38 26.49 16.58
C ASN A 347 -5.18 25.87 15.43
N THR A 348 -4.88 26.31 14.21
CA THR A 348 -5.40 25.68 12.99
C THR A 348 -4.37 24.72 12.43
N TYR A 349 -4.75 23.47 12.24
CA TYR A 349 -3.92 22.43 11.66
C TYR A 349 -4.25 22.28 10.18
N THR A 350 -3.24 22.19 9.33
CA THR A 350 -3.39 22.08 7.86
C THR A 350 -4.27 20.90 7.45
N ASN A 351 -4.13 19.76 8.14
CA ASN A 351 -4.99 18.59 7.99
C ASN A 351 -4.84 17.68 9.23
N MET A 352 -5.63 16.60 9.28
CA MET A 352 -5.62 15.64 10.39
C MET A 352 -4.23 15.03 10.64
N CYS A 353 -3.44 14.77 9.59
CA CYS A 353 -2.09 14.23 9.76
C CYS A 353 -1.17 15.19 10.52
N TYR A 354 -1.20 16.49 10.18
CA TYR A 354 -0.42 17.49 10.91
C TYR A 354 -0.89 17.69 12.36
N TYR A 355 -2.20 17.55 12.61
CA TYR A 355 -2.75 17.54 13.96
C TYR A 355 -2.23 16.35 14.78
N GLU A 356 -2.33 15.13 14.25
CA GLU A 356 -1.83 13.91 14.89
C GLU A 356 -0.31 13.99 15.13
N LYS A 357 0.45 14.48 14.14
CA LYS A 357 1.89 14.72 14.25
C LYS A 357 2.21 15.73 15.34
N TYR A 358 1.46 16.83 15.44
CA TYR A 358 1.65 17.83 16.50
C TYR A 358 1.40 17.24 17.88
N ILE A 359 0.30 16.51 18.07
CA ILE A 359 -0.01 15.83 19.34
C ILE A 359 1.09 14.83 19.68
N CYS A 360 1.57 14.07 18.70
CA CYS A 360 2.63 13.10 18.90
C CYS A 360 3.94 13.74 19.37
N ASN A 361 4.37 14.80 18.68
CA ASN A 361 5.63 15.48 18.97
C ASN A 361 5.59 16.27 20.27
N THR A 362 4.46 16.90 20.58
CA THR A 362 4.32 17.78 21.76
C THR A 362 3.78 17.06 22.99
N ARG A 363 3.20 15.87 22.83
CA ARG A 363 2.50 15.10 23.88
C ARG A 363 1.38 15.91 24.55
N LYS A 364 0.76 16.84 23.82
CA LYS A 364 -0.36 17.66 24.32
C LYS A 364 -1.69 17.00 24.00
N ASN A 365 -2.66 17.18 24.90
CA ASN A 365 -4.05 16.79 24.69
C ASN A 365 -4.82 17.95 24.08
N VAL A 366 -4.82 18.01 22.75
CA VAL A 366 -5.68 18.92 21.98
C VAL A 366 -6.83 18.10 21.41
N THR A 367 -8.00 18.70 21.28
CA THR A 367 -9.16 18.10 20.62
C THR A 367 -9.56 18.97 19.43
N ILE A 368 -10.08 18.38 18.36
CA ILE A 368 -10.69 19.17 17.28
C ILE A 368 -12.02 19.74 17.77
N VAL A 369 -12.17 21.06 17.72
CA VAL A 369 -13.40 21.78 18.08
C VAL A 369 -14.37 21.75 16.92
N HIS A 370 -13.90 22.04 15.71
CA HIS A 370 -14.68 21.95 14.48
C HIS A 370 -13.78 21.82 13.24
N PRO A 371 -14.31 21.33 12.11
CA PRO A 371 -13.65 21.39 10.82
C PRO A 371 -13.50 22.84 10.31
N GLY A 372 -12.47 23.11 9.54
CA GLY A 372 -12.10 24.44 9.07
C GLY A 372 -11.07 25.13 9.97
N ALA A 373 -10.72 26.37 9.61
CA ALA A 373 -9.80 27.19 10.39
C ALA A 373 -10.45 27.75 11.67
N CYS A 374 -9.64 28.05 12.68
CA CYS A 374 -10.11 28.78 13.88
C CYS A 374 -10.42 30.27 13.59
N TYR A 375 -10.04 30.76 12.41
CA TYR A 375 -10.27 32.11 11.94
C TYR A 375 -11.24 32.08 10.76
N ALA A 376 -11.92 33.19 10.51
CA ALA A 376 -12.85 33.31 9.40
C ALA A 376 -12.15 33.08 8.05
N PHE A 377 -12.83 32.38 7.15
CA PHE A 377 -12.37 32.20 5.78
C PHE A 377 -12.28 33.56 5.07
N ILE A 378 -11.15 33.84 4.42
CA ILE A 378 -10.90 35.10 3.73
C ILE A 378 -10.95 34.83 2.24
N LEU A 379 -11.84 35.54 1.55
CA LEU A 379 -11.98 35.49 0.10
C LEU A 379 -12.05 36.92 -0.45
N HIS A 380 -11.25 37.19 -1.47
CA HIS A 380 -11.30 38.39 -2.28
C HIS A 380 -11.65 38.00 -3.70
N HIS A 381 -12.46 38.82 -4.37
CA HIS A 381 -12.75 38.64 -5.78
C HIS A 381 -12.77 39.99 -6.49
N GLY A 382 -12.61 39.95 -7.81
CA GLY A 382 -12.64 41.15 -8.62
C GLY A 382 -12.44 40.87 -10.10
N ARG A 383 -12.52 41.94 -10.88
CA ARG A 383 -12.35 41.94 -12.33
C ARG A 383 -11.23 42.88 -12.71
N VAL A 384 -10.34 42.43 -13.58
CA VAL A 384 -9.17 43.16 -14.05
C VAL A 384 -9.26 43.33 -15.55
N THR A 385 -9.05 44.54 -16.04
CA THR A 385 -8.94 44.82 -17.48
C THR A 385 -7.48 44.78 -17.93
N LEU A 386 -7.24 44.06 -19.03
CA LEU A 386 -5.98 43.95 -19.76
C LEU A 386 -6.20 44.33 -21.23
N ASP A 387 -5.30 45.11 -21.80
CA ASP A 387 -5.37 45.58 -23.18
C ASP A 387 -4.50 44.69 -24.09
N LEU A 388 -5.11 43.72 -24.77
CA LEU A 388 -4.42 42.81 -25.70
C LEU A 388 -4.54 43.27 -27.16
N SER A 389 -4.83 44.56 -27.41
CA SER A 389 -5.00 45.12 -28.75
C SER A 389 -3.75 45.05 -29.63
N THR A 390 -2.59 45.33 -29.03
CA THR A 390 -1.30 45.48 -29.74
C THR A 390 -0.26 44.45 -29.32
N THR A 391 -0.55 43.63 -28.31
CA THR A 391 0.37 42.66 -27.73
C THR A 391 -0.32 41.33 -27.50
N ASP A 392 0.42 40.23 -27.65
CA ASP A 392 -0.08 38.87 -27.40
C ASP A 392 -0.28 38.59 -25.91
N VAL A 393 0.54 39.19 -25.04
CA VAL A 393 0.49 39.04 -23.58
C VAL A 393 0.46 40.37 -22.84
N GLN A 394 -0.30 40.45 -21.75
CA GLN A 394 -0.26 41.55 -20.79
C GLN A 394 -0.35 41.02 -19.35
N CYS A 395 0.29 41.76 -18.44
CA CYS A 395 0.28 41.47 -17.02
C CYS A 395 -0.03 42.74 -16.21
N LYS A 396 -0.76 42.58 -15.11
CA LYS A 396 -1.11 43.69 -14.22
C LYS A 396 -1.02 43.27 -12.76
N LEU A 397 -0.43 44.14 -11.94
CA LEU A 397 -0.42 43.96 -10.50
C LEU A 397 -1.82 44.21 -9.93
N VAL A 398 -2.30 43.26 -9.13
CA VAL A 398 -3.60 43.30 -8.47
C VAL A 398 -3.37 43.33 -6.97
N ALA A 399 -3.71 44.45 -6.33
CA ALA A 399 -3.68 44.57 -4.88
C ALA A 399 -5.04 44.19 -4.28
N TYR A 400 -5.03 43.43 -3.17
CA TYR A 400 -6.27 43.11 -2.46
C TYR A 400 -6.88 44.38 -1.85
N LYS A 401 -8.20 44.49 -1.93
CA LYS A 401 -8.95 45.67 -1.43
C LYS A 401 -8.73 45.86 0.08
N THR A 402 -8.67 44.77 0.83
CA THR A 402 -8.34 44.76 2.25
C THR A 402 -7.15 43.86 2.52
N GLN A 403 -6.25 44.31 3.40
CA GLN A 403 -4.97 43.66 3.69
C GLN A 403 -5.11 42.75 4.92
N ASN A 404 -5.95 41.71 4.79
CA ASN A 404 -6.35 40.84 5.90
C ASN A 404 -5.83 39.40 5.79
N PHE A 405 -5.26 39.00 4.65
CA PHE A 405 -4.51 37.74 4.56
C PHE A 405 -3.31 37.75 5.52
N LYS A 406 -3.01 36.59 6.09
CA LYS A 406 -1.85 36.39 6.96
C LYS A 406 -0.60 36.12 6.11
N VAL A 407 0.51 36.74 6.49
CA VAL A 407 1.78 36.72 5.74
C VAL A 407 2.45 35.34 5.75
N ASP A 408 2.21 34.56 6.79
CA ASP A 408 2.81 33.24 7.04
C ASP A 408 1.99 32.08 6.45
N ARG A 409 1.01 32.38 5.60
CA ARG A 409 0.09 31.39 5.05
C ARG A 409 -0.07 31.56 3.54
N THR A 410 -0.25 30.46 2.85
CA THR A 410 -0.44 30.43 1.41
C THR A 410 -1.73 31.14 1.03
N VAL A 411 -1.66 31.96 -0.03
CA VAL A 411 -2.84 32.53 -0.69
C VAL A 411 -2.95 31.80 -2.01
N HIS A 412 -4.14 31.29 -2.31
CA HIS A 412 -4.46 30.63 -3.56
C HIS A 412 -5.24 31.60 -4.43
N VAL A 413 -4.95 31.63 -5.73
CA VAL A 413 -5.67 32.47 -6.70
C VAL A 413 -6.25 31.60 -7.81
N GLN A 414 -7.53 31.81 -8.10
CA GLN A 414 -8.22 31.28 -9.27
C GLN A 414 -8.50 32.43 -10.23
N VAL A 415 -8.27 32.23 -11.52
CA VAL A 415 -8.46 33.24 -12.57
C VAL A 415 -9.25 32.67 -13.74
N SER A 416 -10.06 33.50 -14.38
CA SER A 416 -10.81 33.11 -15.58
C SER A 416 -10.97 34.28 -16.54
N VAL A 417 -10.71 34.02 -17.83
CA VAL A 417 -10.93 34.99 -18.89
C VAL A 417 -12.41 35.30 -19.02
N ASN A 418 -12.74 36.58 -19.15
CA ASN A 418 -14.05 37.03 -19.53
C ASN A 418 -14.05 38.25 -20.46
N TYR A 419 -15.15 38.42 -21.16
CA TYR A 419 -15.44 39.59 -21.99
C TYR A 419 -16.80 40.16 -21.58
N HIS A 420 -16.90 40.58 -20.32
CA HIS A 420 -18.19 40.91 -19.71
C HIS A 420 -18.96 42.02 -20.43
N ASN A 421 -18.23 42.99 -21.01
CA ASN A 421 -18.80 44.12 -21.74
C ASN A 421 -18.68 43.95 -23.27
N GLY A 422 -18.39 42.72 -23.72
CA GLY A 422 -18.28 42.39 -25.13
C GLY A 422 -19.63 42.47 -25.86
N PRO A 423 -19.64 42.73 -27.17
CA PRO A 423 -20.87 42.79 -27.94
C PRO A 423 -21.49 41.38 -28.12
N THR A 424 -22.82 41.28 -28.06
CA THR A 424 -23.52 39.98 -28.05
C THR A 424 -23.43 39.17 -29.34
N ASN A 425 -23.07 39.83 -30.44
CA ASN A 425 -22.97 39.27 -31.79
C ASN A 425 -21.55 38.86 -32.19
N PHE A 426 -20.59 38.93 -31.26
CA PHE A 426 -19.22 38.52 -31.48
C PHE A 426 -18.75 37.63 -30.33
N VAL A 427 -18.01 36.58 -30.67
CA VAL A 427 -17.37 35.70 -29.71
C VAL A 427 -15.87 35.87 -29.86
N HIS A 428 -15.19 36.18 -28.77
CA HIS A 428 -13.76 36.47 -28.77
C HIS A 428 -12.95 35.20 -29.04
N ASP A 429 -11.66 35.41 -29.35
CA ASP A 429 -10.72 34.29 -29.40
C ASP A 429 -10.45 33.79 -27.98
N ALA A 430 -10.13 32.49 -27.88
CA ALA A 430 -9.70 31.90 -26.63
C ALA A 430 -8.47 32.65 -26.10
N ALA A 431 -8.33 32.71 -24.78
CA ALA A 431 -7.14 33.24 -24.13
C ALA A 431 -6.86 32.41 -22.89
N VAL A 432 -5.61 32.38 -22.46
CA VAL A 432 -5.16 31.70 -21.25
C VAL A 432 -4.73 32.73 -20.23
N VAL A 433 -4.86 32.38 -18.95
CA VAL A 433 -4.57 33.27 -17.82
C VAL A 433 -3.78 32.51 -16.76
N TRP A 434 -2.91 33.23 -16.07
CA TRP A 434 -2.14 32.70 -14.94
C TRP A 434 -1.88 33.81 -13.91
N ALA A 435 -1.48 33.39 -12.71
CA ALA A 435 -1.00 34.28 -11.66
C ALA A 435 0.52 34.15 -11.47
N GLU A 436 1.15 35.22 -10.98
CA GLU A 436 2.55 35.26 -10.59
C GLU A 436 2.70 36.01 -9.26
N LYS A 437 3.75 35.70 -8.49
CA LYS A 437 4.11 36.42 -7.25
C LYS A 437 2.95 36.53 -6.25
N ILE A 438 2.16 35.48 -6.09
CA ILE A 438 1.05 35.49 -5.13
C ILE A 438 1.62 35.65 -3.71
N ASN A 439 1.10 36.61 -2.97
CA ASN A 439 1.47 36.84 -1.57
C ASN A 439 0.27 37.39 -0.79
N ALA A 440 0.44 37.73 0.48
CA ALA A 440 -0.66 38.22 1.32
C ALA A 440 -1.20 39.62 0.93
N TYR A 441 -0.51 40.36 0.06
CA TYR A 441 -0.83 41.75 -0.25
C TYR A 441 -1.34 41.96 -1.68
N ASN A 442 -0.78 41.21 -2.61
CA ASN A 442 -1.03 41.34 -4.04
C ASN A 442 -0.59 40.08 -4.80
N PHE A 443 -0.93 40.07 -6.09
CA PHE A 443 -0.41 39.12 -7.06
C PHE A 443 -0.33 39.82 -8.43
N THR A 444 0.43 39.26 -9.36
CA THR A 444 0.45 39.71 -10.76
C THR A 444 -0.46 38.78 -11.56
N LEU A 445 -1.41 39.35 -12.29
CA LEU A 445 -2.34 38.63 -13.14
C LEU A 445 -1.93 38.82 -14.60
N CYS A 446 -1.78 37.74 -15.35
CA CYS A 446 -1.40 37.77 -16.75
C CYS A 446 -2.43 37.08 -17.64
N ALA A 447 -2.56 37.53 -18.88
CA ALA A 447 -3.35 36.89 -19.92
C ALA A 447 -2.60 36.88 -21.26
N LEU A 448 -2.75 35.79 -22.01
CA LEU A 448 -2.23 35.64 -23.37
C LEU A 448 -3.36 35.22 -24.31
N LYS A 449 -3.52 35.96 -25.42
CA LYS A 449 -4.53 35.65 -26.44
C LYS A 449 -4.08 34.43 -27.27
N ALA A 450 -4.93 33.40 -27.37
CA ALA A 450 -4.63 32.23 -28.19
C ALA A 450 -4.83 32.58 -29.68
N GLY A 451 -3.79 32.38 -30.49
CA GLY A 451 -3.79 32.64 -31.93
C GLY A 451 -2.88 33.80 -32.35
N ARG A 452 -2.93 34.17 -33.64
CA ARG A 452 -2.18 35.31 -34.18
C ARG A 452 -3.03 36.56 -34.08
N ASN A 453 -2.44 37.72 -33.80
CA ASN A 453 -3.16 39.01 -33.70
C ASN A 453 -3.54 39.57 -35.09
N ASP A 454 -4.06 38.73 -35.97
CA ASP A 454 -4.35 39.04 -37.38
C ASP A 454 -5.83 39.43 -37.63
N ARG A 455 -6.71 39.22 -36.65
CA ARG A 455 -8.11 39.64 -36.68
C ARG A 455 -8.39 40.77 -35.68
N ALA A 456 -8.87 41.90 -36.20
CA ALA A 456 -9.39 42.98 -35.37
C ALA A 456 -10.65 42.53 -34.61
N THR A 457 -10.70 42.76 -33.30
CA THR A 457 -11.91 42.52 -32.50
C THR A 457 -12.75 43.80 -32.44
N PRO A 458 -14.10 43.70 -32.41
CA PRO A 458 -14.99 44.87 -32.45
C PRO A 458 -14.85 45.84 -31.28
N ASP A 459 -14.26 45.40 -30.17
CA ASP A 459 -14.09 46.13 -28.92
C ASP A 459 -12.66 46.67 -28.73
N ASN A 460 -11.81 46.58 -29.75
CA ASN A 460 -10.38 46.90 -29.71
C ASN A 460 -9.54 46.00 -28.77
N GLY A 461 -9.98 44.78 -28.46
CA GLY A 461 -9.13 43.77 -27.81
C GLY A 461 -9.09 43.92 -26.29
N ILE A 462 -10.19 44.39 -25.70
CA ILE A 462 -10.32 44.58 -24.26
C ILE A 462 -10.62 43.21 -23.63
N THR A 463 -9.61 42.63 -22.98
CA THR A 463 -9.76 41.37 -22.26
C THR A 463 -9.98 41.66 -20.77
N PHE A 464 -10.97 41.00 -20.18
CA PHE A 464 -11.16 41.03 -18.73
C PHE A 464 -10.77 39.69 -18.14
N VAL A 465 -10.30 39.71 -16.89
CA VAL A 465 -10.01 38.51 -16.13
C VAL A 465 -10.64 38.66 -14.77
N ASP A 466 -11.47 37.69 -14.41
CA ASP A 466 -12.07 37.59 -13.09
C ASP A 466 -11.14 36.76 -12.22
N TYR A 467 -10.97 37.18 -10.97
CA TYR A 467 -10.15 36.46 -10.01
C TYR A 467 -10.92 36.18 -8.72
N MET A 468 -10.54 35.08 -8.07
CA MET A 468 -10.91 34.72 -6.71
C MET A 468 -9.62 34.36 -5.97
N ALA A 469 -9.24 35.16 -4.98
CA ALA A 469 -8.10 34.91 -4.11
C ALA A 469 -8.59 34.51 -2.71
N TYR A 470 -8.04 33.45 -2.13
CA TYR A 470 -8.44 32.96 -0.82
C TYR A 470 -7.27 32.36 -0.04
N GLN A 471 -7.42 32.20 1.26
CA GLN A 471 -6.39 31.64 2.14
C GLN A 471 -6.97 30.54 3.01
N GLY A 472 -6.41 29.33 2.91
CA GLY A 472 -6.95 28.15 3.55
C GLY A 472 -8.02 27.45 2.71
N ALA A 473 -8.67 26.45 3.30
CA ALA A 473 -9.87 25.82 2.76
C ALA A 473 -11.09 26.09 3.66
N PRO A 474 -12.26 26.48 3.11
CA PRO A 474 -13.49 26.62 3.87
C PRO A 474 -14.03 25.25 4.31
N ASN A 475 -15.02 25.23 5.21
CA ASN A 475 -15.57 23.99 5.72
C ASN A 475 -16.15 23.12 4.57
N GLY A 476 -15.92 21.81 4.64
CA GLY A 476 -16.32 20.86 3.59
C GLY A 476 -15.42 20.82 2.35
N ALA A 477 -14.60 21.83 2.10
CA ALA A 477 -13.67 21.86 0.97
C ALA A 477 -12.27 21.32 1.33
N VAL A 478 -11.45 21.11 0.30
CA VAL A 478 -10.02 20.85 0.39
C VAL A 478 -9.33 21.72 -0.66
N ALA A 479 -8.24 22.37 -0.30
CA ALA A 479 -7.45 23.20 -1.21
C ALA A 479 -5.98 22.80 -1.20
N GLY A 480 -5.24 23.25 -2.20
CA GLY A 480 -3.80 23.08 -2.20
C GLY A 480 -3.14 23.54 -3.49
N GLU A 481 -1.89 23.13 -3.62
CA GLU A 481 -1.05 23.42 -4.77
C GLU A 481 -0.53 22.10 -5.35
N LEU A 482 -0.54 22.02 -6.68
CA LEU A 482 0.07 20.95 -7.44
C LEU A 482 1.31 21.50 -8.14
N VAL A 483 2.48 20.92 -7.90
CA VAL A 483 3.70 21.22 -8.66
C VAL A 483 3.76 20.27 -9.85
N LEU A 484 3.69 20.82 -11.07
CA LEU A 484 3.77 20.04 -12.29
C LEU A 484 5.20 19.60 -12.57
N THR A 485 5.34 18.38 -13.11
CA THR A 485 6.62 17.94 -13.67
C THR A 485 6.99 18.74 -14.90
N ASN A 486 8.29 19.01 -15.07
CA ASN A 486 8.83 19.63 -16.26
C ASN A 486 8.42 18.88 -17.53
N TRP A 487 8.13 19.62 -18.59
CA TRP A 487 7.68 19.07 -19.87
C TRP A 487 8.04 20.00 -21.04
N TRP A 488 7.98 19.51 -22.28
CA TRP A 488 8.57 20.20 -23.44
C TRP A 488 7.65 20.31 -24.67
N GLU A 489 6.61 19.48 -24.75
CA GLU A 489 5.66 19.52 -25.85
C GLU A 489 4.31 18.87 -25.48
N GLY A 490 3.23 19.31 -26.14
CA GLY A 490 1.92 18.66 -26.15
C GLY A 490 1.04 18.93 -24.92
N THR A 491 0.58 17.85 -24.27
CA THR A 491 -0.24 17.91 -23.05
C THR A 491 0.51 17.23 -21.91
N THR A 492 0.56 17.87 -20.75
CA THR A 492 0.98 17.25 -19.49
C THR A 492 -0.19 17.09 -18.55
N CYS A 493 -0.26 15.98 -17.83
CA CYS A 493 -1.31 15.74 -16.85
C CYS A 493 -0.71 15.17 -15.57
N GLN A 494 -1.19 15.66 -14.42
CA GLN A 494 -0.76 15.15 -13.12
C GLN A 494 -1.94 15.02 -12.16
N THR A 495 -1.89 13.97 -11.35
CA THR A 495 -2.97 13.62 -10.43
C THR A 495 -2.69 14.20 -9.04
N VAL A 496 -3.67 14.92 -8.50
CA VAL A 496 -3.77 15.31 -7.10
C VAL A 496 -4.50 14.21 -6.34
N VAL A 497 -3.90 13.72 -5.26
CA VAL A 497 -4.55 12.78 -4.34
C VAL A 497 -5.35 13.57 -3.30
N LEU A 498 -6.66 13.33 -3.26
CA LEU A 498 -7.58 13.91 -2.27
C LEU A 498 -7.62 13.05 -0.99
N PRO A 499 -8.08 13.61 0.15
CA PRO A 499 -8.13 12.85 1.40
C PRO A 499 -9.14 11.70 1.30
N SER A 500 -8.70 10.49 1.64
CA SER A 500 -9.56 9.29 1.59
C SER A 500 -10.81 9.45 2.46
N GLY A 501 -11.97 9.08 1.93
CA GLY A 501 -13.26 9.18 2.61
C GLY A 501 -13.79 10.60 2.83
N LYS A 502 -13.12 11.65 2.30
CA LYS A 502 -13.58 13.04 2.43
C LYS A 502 -14.83 13.35 1.60
N PHE A 503 -14.91 12.79 0.40
CA PHE A 503 -16.01 13.03 -0.54
C PHE A 503 -16.76 11.73 -0.80
N THR A 504 -18.09 11.80 -0.75
CA THR A 504 -18.98 10.66 -1.06
C THR A 504 -19.30 10.59 -2.54
N GLY A 505 -19.36 11.73 -3.22
CA GLY A 505 -19.50 11.88 -4.66
C GLY A 505 -18.26 12.52 -5.31
N VAL A 506 -18.25 12.56 -6.65
CA VAL A 506 -17.20 13.26 -7.40
C VAL A 506 -17.27 14.76 -7.05
N PRO A 507 -16.21 15.36 -6.48
CA PRO A 507 -16.24 16.75 -6.09
C PRO A 507 -16.19 17.66 -7.32
N ASN A 508 -16.75 18.86 -7.15
CA ASN A 508 -16.47 19.98 -8.06
C ASN A 508 -15.09 20.51 -7.72
N ALA A 509 -14.35 21.01 -8.71
CA ALA A 509 -13.05 21.62 -8.46
C ALA A 509 -12.79 22.80 -9.38
N LEU A 510 -12.02 23.76 -8.86
CA LEU A 510 -11.44 24.85 -9.63
C LEU A 510 -9.94 24.66 -9.71
N VAL A 511 -9.36 25.00 -10.86
CA VAL A 511 -7.91 24.99 -11.09
C VAL A 511 -7.46 26.26 -11.80
N SER A 512 -6.28 26.76 -11.45
CA SER A 512 -5.63 27.89 -12.13
C SER A 512 -4.12 27.79 -12.00
N SER A 513 -3.41 28.14 -13.08
CA SER A 513 -1.95 28.11 -13.13
C SER A 513 -1.32 29.27 -12.37
N GLU A 514 -0.19 28.98 -11.74
CA GLU A 514 0.73 29.93 -11.13
C GLU A 514 2.13 29.70 -11.70
N HIS A 515 2.70 30.74 -12.29
CA HIS A 515 4.06 30.67 -12.83
C HIS A 515 5.04 31.14 -11.76
N MET A 516 5.96 30.25 -11.37
CA MET A 516 7.01 30.60 -10.42
C MET A 516 8.16 31.34 -11.09
N VAL A 517 8.33 31.18 -12.41
CA VAL A 517 9.24 31.98 -13.23
C VAL A 517 8.49 33.14 -13.87
N VAL A 518 8.67 34.32 -13.29
CA VAL A 518 7.93 35.55 -13.62
C VAL A 518 8.20 36.03 -15.05
N GLY A 519 7.15 36.48 -15.75
CA GLY A 519 7.25 37.12 -17.07
C GLY A 519 7.52 36.16 -18.22
N GLN A 520 7.45 34.85 -17.96
CA GLN A 520 7.66 33.81 -18.97
C GLN A 520 6.36 33.51 -19.69
N LYS A 521 6.14 34.20 -20.82
CA LYS A 521 4.97 33.95 -21.67
C LYS A 521 4.99 32.59 -22.36
N HIS A 522 6.17 31.96 -22.48
CA HIS A 522 6.31 30.63 -23.06
C HIS A 522 5.62 29.57 -22.20
N ASP A 523 5.45 29.80 -20.89
CA ASP A 523 4.76 28.88 -19.98
C ASP A 523 3.22 28.93 -20.08
N ALA A 524 2.68 29.82 -20.91
CA ALA A 524 1.25 30.01 -21.06
C ALA A 524 0.58 28.78 -21.68
N ALA A 525 -0.35 28.18 -20.94
CA ALA A 525 -1.01 26.94 -21.31
C ALA A 525 -2.51 26.98 -21.01
N THR A 526 -3.29 26.21 -21.77
CA THR A 526 -4.67 25.87 -21.39
C THR A 526 -4.63 24.98 -20.15
N ILE A 527 -5.72 24.97 -19.36
CA ILE A 527 -5.83 24.16 -18.16
C ILE A 527 -7.25 23.61 -18.00
N TRP A 528 -7.36 22.32 -17.69
CA TRP A 528 -8.64 21.66 -17.44
C TRP A 528 -8.48 20.46 -16.49
N LEU A 529 -9.62 19.92 -16.06
CA LEU A 529 -9.69 18.70 -15.25
C LEU A 529 -10.06 17.50 -16.13
N GLU A 530 -9.47 16.35 -15.80
CA GLU A 530 -9.75 15.04 -16.41
C GLU A 530 -10.19 14.04 -15.35
N ASP A 531 -11.12 13.14 -15.72
CA ASP A 531 -11.48 11.91 -14.97
C ASP A 531 -11.49 12.06 -13.44
N THR A 532 -12.16 13.12 -12.95
CA THR A 532 -12.20 13.40 -11.51
C THR A 532 -12.94 12.30 -10.76
N LYS A 533 -12.41 11.92 -9.60
CA LYS A 533 -12.97 10.89 -8.72
C LYS A 533 -13.12 11.42 -7.30
N THR A 534 -13.74 10.63 -6.43
CA THR A 534 -13.92 10.95 -4.99
C THR A 534 -12.59 11.13 -4.25
N ASP A 535 -11.50 10.51 -4.72
CA ASP A 535 -10.19 10.48 -4.07
C ASP A 535 -9.06 11.09 -4.91
N GLN A 536 -9.35 11.62 -6.10
CA GLN A 536 -8.33 12.24 -6.96
C GLN A 536 -8.89 13.26 -7.96
N LEU A 537 -8.05 14.23 -8.33
CA LEU A 537 -8.26 15.14 -9.46
C LEU A 537 -7.11 14.97 -10.44
N LYS A 538 -7.36 14.74 -11.73
CA LYS A 538 -6.32 14.80 -12.76
C LYS A 538 -6.38 16.19 -13.40
N VAL A 539 -5.30 16.95 -13.27
CA VAL A 539 -5.17 18.29 -13.85
C VAL A 539 -4.31 18.18 -15.10
N CYS A 540 -4.76 18.76 -16.20
CA CYS A 540 -4.06 18.73 -17.48
C CYS A 540 -3.79 20.14 -17.99
N LEU A 541 -2.61 20.35 -18.55
CA LEU A 541 -2.20 21.58 -19.20
C LEU A 541 -1.65 21.30 -20.59
N ARG A 542 -1.91 22.20 -21.54
CA ARG A 542 -1.37 22.13 -22.89
C ARG A 542 -0.89 23.50 -23.38
N GLU A 543 0.26 23.50 -24.02
CA GLU A 543 0.95 24.68 -24.54
C GLU A 543 0.15 25.26 -25.70
N LEU A 544 0.34 26.56 -25.94
CA LEU A 544 -0.35 27.25 -27.02
C LEU A 544 0.38 27.19 -28.37
N GLN A 545 1.70 26.97 -28.38
CA GLN A 545 2.47 26.76 -29.60
C GLN A 545 3.40 25.57 -29.39
N ASP A 546 3.30 24.58 -30.28
CA ASP A 546 4.18 23.42 -30.22
C ASP A 546 5.65 23.88 -30.37
N PHE A 547 6.54 23.30 -29.56
CA PHE A 547 7.98 23.61 -29.50
C PHE A 547 8.35 24.96 -28.86
N ASP A 548 7.52 25.48 -27.95
CA ASP A 548 7.80 26.71 -27.19
C ASP A 548 8.92 26.55 -26.14
N GLY A 549 9.35 25.32 -25.89
CA GLY A 549 10.55 24.99 -25.12
C GLY A 549 10.25 24.28 -23.80
N LEU A 550 11.17 24.39 -22.84
CA LEU A 550 11.03 23.75 -21.54
C LEU A 550 10.06 24.54 -20.66
N HIS A 551 8.94 23.92 -20.31
CA HIS A 551 8.04 24.36 -19.26
C HIS A 551 8.52 23.83 -17.90
N LYS A 552 8.74 24.71 -16.93
CA LYS A 552 9.22 24.33 -15.59
C LYS A 552 8.69 25.25 -14.51
N ASP A 553 8.68 24.75 -13.28
CA ASP A 553 8.23 25.50 -12.10
C ASP A 553 6.82 26.11 -12.29
N ILE A 554 5.93 25.36 -12.96
CA ILE A 554 4.51 25.69 -13.10
C ILE A 554 3.75 25.01 -11.96
N HIS A 555 3.09 25.82 -11.15
CA HIS A 555 2.24 25.39 -10.07
C HIS A 555 0.77 25.50 -10.50
N VAL A 556 -0.11 24.73 -9.87
CA VAL A 556 -1.55 24.84 -10.05
C VAL A 556 -2.21 24.97 -8.69
N ASN A 557 -2.90 26.09 -8.48
CA ASN A 557 -3.76 26.32 -7.34
C ASN A 557 -5.08 25.59 -7.58
N TRP A 558 -5.51 24.75 -6.64
CA TRP A 558 -6.75 23.99 -6.76
C TRP A 558 -7.58 24.02 -5.49
N ILE A 559 -8.90 23.95 -5.66
CA ILE A 559 -9.87 23.76 -4.57
C ILE A 559 -10.96 22.79 -5.01
N ALA A 560 -11.29 21.84 -4.14
CA ALA A 560 -12.25 20.77 -4.37
C ALA A 560 -13.33 20.78 -3.28
N TYR A 561 -14.59 20.61 -3.68
CA TYR A 561 -15.72 20.55 -2.76
C TYR A 561 -16.89 19.75 -3.37
N GLU A 562 -17.55 18.95 -2.55
CA GLU A 562 -18.76 18.23 -2.96
C GLU A 562 -19.98 19.16 -2.92
N ASN A 563 -20.20 19.80 -1.77
CA ASN A 563 -21.23 20.84 -1.58
C ASN A 563 -20.56 22.22 -1.52
N LEU A 564 -21.21 23.22 -2.11
CA LEU A 564 -20.67 24.58 -2.14
C LEU A 564 -20.56 25.14 -0.71
N PRO A 565 -19.36 25.50 -0.24
CA PRO A 565 -19.18 26.02 1.12
C PRO A 565 -19.91 27.35 1.29
N ALA A 566 -20.69 27.47 2.37
CA ALA A 566 -21.48 28.67 2.65
C ALA A 566 -20.61 29.92 2.80
N GLU A 567 -19.39 29.75 3.32
CA GLU A 567 -18.40 30.81 3.53
C GLU A 567 -17.90 31.45 2.23
N MET A 568 -18.05 30.77 1.09
CA MET A 568 -17.72 31.38 -0.20
C MET A 568 -18.75 32.44 -0.60
N ASN A 569 -20.00 32.34 -0.14
CA ASN A 569 -21.11 33.22 -0.54
C ASN A 569 -21.21 33.37 -2.07
N THR A 570 -21.27 32.23 -2.76
CA THR A 570 -21.29 32.14 -4.23
C THR A 570 -22.47 31.31 -4.71
N GLU A 571 -22.74 31.40 -6.01
CA GLU A 571 -23.61 30.46 -6.72
C GLU A 571 -22.76 29.55 -7.61
N LYS A 572 -23.07 28.25 -7.61
CA LYS A 572 -22.47 27.28 -8.54
C LYS A 572 -23.45 26.94 -9.66
N LEU A 573 -22.96 27.00 -10.90
CA LEU A 573 -23.64 26.51 -12.08
C LEU A 573 -22.81 25.40 -12.74
N VAL A 574 -23.49 24.41 -13.31
CA VAL A 574 -22.88 23.33 -14.10
C VAL A 574 -23.48 23.38 -15.49
N ILE A 575 -22.63 23.49 -16.50
CA ILE A 575 -23.02 23.67 -17.90
C ILE A 575 -22.50 22.48 -18.70
N ASP A 576 -23.40 21.70 -19.26
CA ASP A 576 -23.06 20.54 -20.09
C ASP A 576 -22.92 20.93 -21.56
N PHE A 577 -21.77 20.65 -22.14
CA PHE A 577 -21.48 20.83 -23.56
C PHE A 577 -21.34 19.45 -24.22
N PRO A 578 -22.39 18.94 -24.89
CA PRO A 578 -22.34 17.61 -25.49
C PRO A 578 -21.49 17.54 -26.77
N ASN A 579 -21.15 18.69 -27.36
CA ASN A 579 -20.29 18.86 -28.55
C ASN A 579 -20.62 17.97 -29.77
N ILE A 580 -21.88 17.56 -29.91
CA ILE A 580 -22.34 16.64 -30.97
C ILE A 580 -22.33 17.22 -32.39
N ASN A 581 -22.30 18.55 -32.55
CA ASN A 581 -22.36 19.24 -33.84
C ASN A 581 -21.07 20.03 -34.08
N LEU A 582 -20.75 20.38 -35.32
CA LEU A 582 -19.65 21.31 -35.60
C LEU A 582 -19.95 22.70 -34.99
N PRO A 583 -18.94 23.40 -34.45
CA PRO A 583 -19.13 24.73 -33.89
C PRO A 583 -19.46 25.75 -35.00
N ASN A 584 -20.32 26.72 -34.67
CA ASN A 584 -20.88 27.64 -35.65
C ASN A 584 -19.87 28.76 -36.03
N THR A 585 -19.88 29.17 -37.29
CA THR A 585 -19.13 30.35 -37.76
C THR A 585 -19.57 31.64 -37.05
N ALA A 586 -20.86 31.76 -36.71
CA ALA A 586 -21.40 32.90 -35.97
C ALA A 586 -20.82 33.03 -34.55
N ASP A 587 -20.45 31.90 -33.95
CA ASP A 587 -19.86 31.83 -32.60
C ASP A 587 -18.32 31.75 -32.66
N ASN A 588 -17.71 32.23 -33.74
CA ASN A 588 -16.26 32.18 -33.95
C ASN A 588 -15.67 30.75 -33.78
N PHE A 589 -16.42 29.74 -34.25
CA PHE A 589 -16.07 28.33 -34.10
C PHE A 589 -15.86 27.89 -32.64
N ALA A 590 -16.57 28.51 -31.70
CA ALA A 590 -16.68 28.04 -30.31
C ALA A 590 -18.05 27.38 -30.07
N TYR A 591 -18.12 26.54 -29.05
CA TYR A 591 -19.39 26.11 -28.47
C TYR A 591 -19.79 27.11 -27.40
N CYS A 592 -20.94 27.77 -27.57
CA CYS A 592 -21.39 28.79 -26.62
C CYS A 592 -22.82 28.50 -26.12
N GLN A 593 -23.04 28.71 -24.83
CA GLN A 593 -24.36 28.60 -24.19
C GLN A 593 -24.61 29.81 -23.30
N THR A 594 -25.79 30.41 -23.41
CA THR A 594 -26.22 31.49 -22.48
C THR A 594 -26.94 30.87 -21.30
N VAL A 595 -26.49 31.19 -20.10
CA VAL A 595 -26.96 30.61 -18.84
C VAL A 595 -27.46 31.73 -17.95
N ALA A 596 -28.66 31.56 -17.40
CA ALA A 596 -29.22 32.47 -16.42
C ALA A 596 -28.64 32.15 -15.03
N PHE A 597 -28.34 33.19 -14.26
CA PHE A 597 -28.04 33.05 -12.85
C PHE A 597 -29.31 32.65 -12.09
N ASN A 598 -29.17 31.81 -11.07
CA ASN A 598 -30.23 31.53 -10.11
C ASN A 598 -30.37 32.68 -9.09
N GLY A 599 -29.27 33.36 -8.80
CA GLY A 599 -29.23 34.52 -7.89
C GLY A 599 -29.71 35.82 -8.55
N ASN A 600 -30.35 36.67 -7.75
CA ASN A 600 -30.71 38.04 -8.15
C ASN A 600 -29.58 39.01 -7.83
N TYR A 601 -28.58 39.09 -8.71
CA TYR A 601 -27.44 39.98 -8.52
C TYR A 601 -27.82 41.46 -8.67
N THR A 602 -27.26 42.30 -7.81
CA THR A 602 -27.45 43.76 -7.85
C THR A 602 -26.38 44.46 -8.70
N THR A 603 -25.23 43.82 -8.84
CA THR A 603 -24.09 44.25 -9.65
C THR A 603 -23.58 43.08 -10.46
N THR A 604 -22.90 43.34 -11.59
CA THR A 604 -22.36 42.27 -12.43
C THR A 604 -21.41 41.38 -11.61
N PRO A 605 -21.71 40.08 -11.43
CA PRO A 605 -20.85 39.20 -10.64
C PRO A 605 -19.54 38.92 -11.38
N THR A 606 -18.53 38.51 -10.61
CA THR A 606 -17.35 37.85 -11.18
C THR A 606 -17.63 36.38 -11.39
N VAL A 607 -17.16 35.82 -12.50
CA VAL A 607 -17.40 34.42 -12.87
C VAL A 607 -16.05 33.71 -13.03
N ILE A 608 -15.83 32.69 -12.19
CA ILE A 608 -14.69 31.77 -12.31
C ILE A 608 -15.18 30.46 -12.91
N ILE A 609 -14.49 29.95 -13.92
CA ILE A 609 -14.88 28.72 -14.60
C ILE A 609 -13.75 27.71 -14.66
N THR A 610 -14.11 26.44 -14.72
CA THR A 610 -13.17 25.34 -14.94
C THR A 610 -13.86 24.28 -15.79
N ALA A 611 -13.15 23.82 -16.83
CA ALA A 611 -13.62 22.75 -17.70
C ALA A 611 -13.24 21.37 -17.12
N LEU A 612 -14.14 20.42 -17.26
CA LEU A 612 -14.00 19.02 -16.88
C LEU A 612 -14.31 18.14 -18.10
N HIS A 613 -13.35 17.28 -18.44
CA HIS A 613 -13.49 16.27 -19.48
C HIS A 613 -13.35 14.86 -18.86
N ARG A 614 -13.88 13.85 -19.55
CA ARG A 614 -13.91 12.45 -19.09
C ARG A 614 -13.40 11.53 -20.19
N SER A 615 -12.07 11.36 -20.24
CA SER A 615 -11.41 10.48 -21.20
C SER A 615 -11.67 8.98 -20.98
N SER A 616 -12.10 8.59 -19.78
CA SER A 616 -12.42 7.20 -19.44
C SER A 616 -13.66 6.63 -20.14
N ALA A 617 -14.46 7.47 -20.80
CA ALA A 617 -15.59 7.01 -21.60
C ALA A 617 -15.13 6.49 -22.98
N LEU A 618 -15.77 5.40 -23.43
CA LEU A 618 -15.43 4.76 -24.70
C LEU A 618 -15.55 5.74 -25.86
N ALA A 619 -14.53 5.78 -26.71
CA ALA A 619 -14.42 6.62 -27.91
C ALA A 619 -14.20 8.13 -27.68
N HIS A 620 -13.93 8.57 -26.44
CA HIS A 620 -13.45 9.93 -26.17
C HIS A 620 -11.91 9.99 -26.30
N LEU A 621 -11.37 11.18 -26.57
CA LEU A 621 -9.94 11.42 -26.65
C LEU A 621 -9.28 11.25 -25.29
N ILE A 622 -8.12 10.60 -25.31
CA ILE A 622 -7.23 10.65 -24.16
C ILE A 622 -6.60 12.04 -24.05
N PRO A 623 -6.25 12.51 -22.84
CA PRO A 623 -5.88 13.91 -22.61
C PRO A 623 -4.67 14.38 -23.42
N GLU A 624 -3.77 13.46 -23.79
CA GLU A 624 -2.58 13.71 -24.62
C GLU A 624 -2.91 14.32 -26.00
N TYR A 625 -4.13 14.07 -26.50
CA TYR A 625 -4.62 14.58 -27.78
C TYR A 625 -5.65 15.69 -27.64
N ASN A 626 -5.91 16.17 -26.43
CA ASN A 626 -6.91 17.21 -26.17
C ASN A 626 -6.25 18.52 -25.70
N SER A 627 -6.96 19.63 -25.88
CA SER A 627 -6.71 20.95 -25.29
C SER A 627 -8.05 21.59 -25.07
N ILE A 628 -8.37 22.07 -23.87
CA ILE A 628 -9.67 22.68 -23.61
C ILE A 628 -9.47 24.09 -23.07
N SER A 629 -10.08 25.07 -23.73
CA SER A 629 -10.11 26.45 -23.28
C SER A 629 -11.54 26.91 -23.15
N ALA A 630 -11.93 27.37 -21.96
CA ALA A 630 -13.24 27.95 -21.68
C ALA A 630 -13.10 29.39 -21.22
N TRP A 631 -14.06 30.24 -21.56
CA TRP A 631 -14.14 31.63 -21.11
C TRP A 631 -15.59 32.10 -20.99
N ALA A 632 -15.81 33.22 -20.28
CA ALA A 632 -17.12 33.85 -20.17
C ALA A 632 -17.25 35.05 -21.13
N GLU A 633 -18.45 35.26 -21.66
CA GLU A 633 -18.85 36.31 -22.58
C GLU A 633 -20.09 37.02 -22.01
N PHE A 634 -20.21 38.32 -22.24
CA PHE A 634 -21.45 39.10 -22.00
C PHE A 634 -22.12 38.82 -20.63
N ILE A 635 -21.44 39.16 -19.53
CA ILE A 635 -21.90 38.92 -18.17
C ILE A 635 -22.78 40.10 -17.73
N THR A 636 -24.06 39.84 -17.49
CA THR A 636 -25.02 40.79 -16.93
C THR A 636 -25.31 40.47 -15.47
N ILE A 637 -26.33 41.10 -14.87
CA ILE A 637 -26.81 40.74 -13.53
C ILE A 637 -27.75 39.52 -13.54
N THR A 638 -28.24 39.09 -14.70
CA THR A 638 -29.22 37.98 -14.81
C THR A 638 -28.67 36.77 -15.55
N GLN A 639 -27.66 36.94 -16.39
CA GLN A 639 -27.14 35.87 -17.24
C GLN A 639 -25.70 36.14 -17.66
N PHE A 640 -25.06 35.10 -18.18
CA PHE A 640 -23.78 35.17 -18.87
C PHE A 640 -23.74 34.13 -19.97
N ARG A 641 -22.82 34.28 -20.92
CA ARG A 641 -22.56 33.27 -21.95
C ARG A 641 -21.24 32.57 -21.61
N VAL A 642 -21.25 31.24 -21.59
CA VAL A 642 -20.03 30.44 -21.48
C VAL A 642 -19.68 29.96 -22.88
N CYS A 643 -18.42 30.12 -23.27
CA CYS A 643 -17.90 29.60 -24.53
C CYS A 643 -16.72 28.67 -24.26
N LEU A 644 -16.56 27.64 -25.09
CA LEU A 644 -15.40 26.76 -25.06
C LEU A 644 -14.92 26.39 -26.46
N LYS A 645 -13.63 26.08 -26.55
CA LYS A 645 -12.97 25.45 -27.69
C LYS A 645 -12.19 24.25 -27.21
N GLU A 646 -12.17 23.20 -28.03
CA GLU A 646 -11.32 22.05 -27.85
C GLU A 646 -10.65 21.60 -29.16
N LEU A 647 -9.64 20.73 -29.09
CA LEU A 647 -8.99 20.19 -30.28
C LEU A 647 -9.92 19.23 -31.02
N HIS A 648 -10.01 19.39 -32.34
CA HIS A 648 -10.79 18.51 -33.19
C HIS A 648 -10.00 17.24 -33.53
N ALA A 649 -10.60 16.07 -33.31
CA ALA A 649 -10.03 14.79 -33.67
C ALA A 649 -10.81 14.10 -34.82
N PRO A 650 -10.27 13.04 -35.44
CA PRO A 650 -10.93 12.34 -36.54
C PRO A 650 -12.33 11.79 -36.22
N ASN A 651 -12.61 11.53 -34.93
CA ASN A 651 -13.88 11.08 -34.39
C ASN A 651 -14.82 12.22 -33.95
N GLY A 652 -14.41 13.48 -34.06
CA GLY A 652 -15.23 14.65 -33.71
C GLY A 652 -14.70 15.44 -32.53
N TYR A 653 -15.64 15.88 -31.69
CA TYR A 653 -15.44 16.68 -30.49
C TYR A 653 -16.02 15.90 -29.29
N ASP A 654 -15.44 16.07 -28.11
CA ASP A 654 -15.81 15.30 -26.93
C ASP A 654 -16.74 16.09 -26.00
N PRO A 655 -17.62 15.43 -25.24
CA PRO A 655 -18.44 16.12 -24.24
C PRO A 655 -17.58 16.75 -23.13
N VAL A 656 -17.82 18.05 -22.87
CA VAL A 656 -17.15 18.82 -21.81
C VAL A 656 -18.18 19.35 -20.83
N VAL A 657 -17.87 19.32 -19.54
CA VAL A 657 -18.68 19.94 -18.49
C VAL A 657 -17.93 21.16 -17.97
N VAL A 658 -18.56 22.33 -17.98
CA VAL A 658 -17.98 23.55 -17.40
C VAL A 658 -18.66 23.83 -16.06
N THR A 659 -17.86 23.91 -15.00
CA THR A 659 -18.34 24.42 -13.70
C THR A 659 -18.07 25.91 -13.63
N ALA A 660 -19.06 26.70 -13.24
CA ALA A 660 -18.95 28.14 -13.04
C ALA A 660 -19.30 28.51 -11.60
N LEU A 661 -18.47 29.36 -10.98
CA LEU A 661 -18.75 30.03 -9.72
C LEU A 661 -18.98 31.52 -9.97
N ALA A 662 -20.20 31.97 -9.68
CA ALA A 662 -20.58 33.38 -9.72
C ALA A 662 -20.46 33.97 -8.30
N ILE A 663 -19.70 35.06 -8.19
CA ILE A 663 -19.35 35.72 -6.92
C ILE A 663 -19.79 37.20 -7.01
N GLY A 664 -20.67 37.63 -6.11
CA GLY A 664 -21.18 39.00 -6.10
C GLY A 664 -22.31 39.19 -5.09
N GLU A 665 -22.79 40.43 -4.99
CA GLU A 665 -23.89 40.79 -4.08
C GLU A 665 -25.25 40.44 -4.72
N PHE A 666 -26.00 39.52 -4.12
CA PHE A 666 -27.35 39.15 -4.53
C PHE A 666 -28.38 39.39 -3.42
N VAL A 667 -29.62 39.71 -3.79
CA VAL A 667 -30.72 39.92 -2.83
C VAL A 667 -31.29 38.57 -2.43
N GLU A 668 -31.04 38.13 -1.19
CA GLU A 668 -31.70 36.93 -0.64
C GLU A 668 -33.22 37.10 -0.60
N SER A 669 -33.95 36.24 -1.31
CA SER A 669 -35.35 35.98 -0.94
C SER A 669 -35.33 35.21 0.38
N ARG A 670 -35.62 35.91 1.48
CA ARG A 670 -35.79 35.39 2.86
C ARG A 670 -36.05 33.89 2.93
N VAL A 671 -35.02 33.12 3.29
CA VAL A 671 -35.16 31.85 4.01
C VAL A 671 -34.33 31.96 5.28
N ALA A 672 -34.93 31.56 6.40
CA ALA A 672 -34.59 31.99 7.74
C ALA A 672 -33.12 31.79 8.15
N CYS A 673 -32.46 32.89 8.51
CA CYS A 673 -31.33 32.87 9.43
C CYS A 673 -31.85 32.40 10.80
N VAL A 674 -31.63 31.12 11.12
CA VAL A 674 -31.71 30.61 12.49
C VAL A 674 -30.26 30.54 12.98
N THR A 675 -29.96 31.32 14.01
CA THR A 675 -28.66 31.47 14.72
C THR A 675 -27.66 32.53 14.21
N CYS A 676 -28.03 33.81 14.37
CA CYS A 676 -27.05 34.81 14.80
C CYS A 676 -27.00 34.79 16.33
N HIS A 677 -25.93 34.22 16.93
CA HIS A 677 -25.56 34.56 18.30
C HIS A 677 -24.54 35.70 18.25
N VAL A 678 -25.01 36.87 18.63
CA VAL A 678 -24.20 38.03 18.99
C VAL A 678 -23.39 37.64 20.23
N ILE A 679 -22.07 37.62 20.13
CA ILE A 679 -21.19 37.70 21.30
C ILE A 679 -20.77 39.16 21.40
N ALA A 680 -21.28 39.81 22.44
CA ALA A 680 -20.80 41.10 22.94
C ALA A 680 -19.56 40.91 23.81
#